data_AF-A0A2E5IE14-F1
#
_entry.id   AF-A0A2E5IE14-F1
#
_cell.length_a   1.000
_cell.length_b   1.000
_cell.length_c   1.000
_cell.angle_alpha   90.00
_cell.angle_beta   90.00
_cell.angle_gamma   90.00
#
_symmetry.space_group_name_H-M   'P 1'
#
loop_
_entity.id
_entity.type
_entity.pdbx_description
1 polymer ?
#
loop_
_entity_poly.entity_id
_entity_poly.type
_entity_poly.pdbx_seq_one_letter_code
_entity_poly.pdbx_strand_id
1 'polypeptide(L)'
;MREADGEPMRSKAFLPFLAACMLLMFPLSSVEWHPQPTIEEAPIVNHTSQDNESGWLASAGGSSYERIRGMVPLSNGSMIIGGMFEQTVDFHGDVIGFSSEDSTFGIDFFLAWLDENGTWTNTMAGTSSGLDGIDSMGRLSDGTILVAGTFCGMTKGDPCNLTLGALEPLNKSADEHANGVFLAAMTPFGEWLWATAFSNPFQMSVIDLMVLSNDHIHLAVLHRDSLASGEDLAPGSLSEDSIAILVLDDNGAPLNMHTVFSSENLDATGSLCLDGSGQTYLATTFLDWVTFGDHSLTSAGGSNIAIGQYNSGGWLWASGAGGPGDASVTDCAGRTNGGVAIIGDFLQNMTFGDLEVAAAVWVDFYEAHIASNGTWLHATGFGGNGADHAVGLLMTEQGDSIVVGKSTGSLTLGEYTLNDIDGVNDGNHHDVFLGQRQANGGWDWALSAGGQGDDVPDALGMSATGSPVVSFISNSDGVYGTHAFDQRQQYDMGLWLYETDLDLDGVLDGIDNCPKLANSDQANLDNDAFGDACDDDIDGDSVPNEDDDCPAGDMGWAANSVSDHDGDGCRDLTEDLDDDEDGIFDEYDLCPKGPVGWISTEESDIESDGCSDEDNDNDGFVDQADNCPSVANPTQADLDNDGVGDACDLDKDGDGISIPDDNCPNDINSWISFSWNDYDVDGCLDEGADDDDDDDAVLDVNDACPMGEKNWGDEAATFDHDGDGCHDDLEDDDDDEDGIKDPIDRCPRGLIGAAQAGQDNDGDGCIDAVEDDDDDQDGVLDPLDRCPNTDPSEQVSSNGCSQYQLDDDNDGVVNAYDFCLDSPLNAVVDERGCATGTLTPSGETDSGGFGLAGMMFLLTGAIVVYAIYLNNKRPGPPLPKTPVGFEAPPIPPGLEEE
;
A
#
# COMPACT_ATOMS: atom_id res chain seq x y z
N MET A 1 13.56 -69.84 37.28
CA MET A 1 14.79 -69.10 37.66
C MET A 1 14.33 -67.69 37.94
N ARG A 2 14.11 -67.42 39.24
CA ARG A 2 14.89 -66.47 40.05
C ARG A 2 14.61 -65.04 39.59
N GLU A 3 13.58 -64.42 40.18
CA GLU A 3 13.65 -63.69 41.47
C GLU A 3 14.37 -62.38 41.24
N ALA A 4 13.83 -61.21 41.60
CA ALA A 4 12.73 -60.82 42.48
C ALA A 4 12.77 -59.27 42.43
N ASP A 5 11.80 -58.44 42.77
CA ASP A 5 10.40 -58.42 43.23
C ASP A 5 10.15 -56.90 43.33
N GLY A 6 8.98 -56.29 43.21
CA GLY A 6 7.62 -56.77 43.06
C GLY A 6 6.74 -55.53 42.81
N GLU A 7 5.95 -55.63 41.76
CA GLU A 7 4.55 -55.22 41.62
C GLU A 7 3.72 -55.42 42.94
N PRO A 8 2.39 -55.18 43.00
CA PRO A 8 1.49 -54.14 42.43
C PRO A 8 0.20 -53.93 43.31
N MET A 9 -0.89 -53.42 42.68
CA MET A 9 -2.29 -53.92 42.75
C MET A 9 -3.38 -53.15 43.54
N ARG A 10 -4.45 -52.85 42.76
CA ARG A 10 -5.92 -53.10 43.00
C ARG A 10 -6.63 -52.18 44.01
N SER A 11 -7.92 -51.83 43.85
CA SER A 11 -9.07 -52.60 43.34
C SER A 11 -10.25 -51.70 42.92
N LYS A 12 -10.92 -51.97 41.80
CA LYS A 12 -12.32 -52.48 41.69
C LYS A 12 -13.41 -51.87 42.62
N ALA A 13 -14.30 -51.10 41.98
CA ALA A 13 -15.74 -51.36 41.78
C ALA A 13 -16.81 -51.01 42.85
N PHE A 14 -17.94 -50.51 42.30
CA PHE A 14 -19.36 -50.51 42.75
C PHE A 14 -19.94 -49.32 43.57
N LEU A 15 -20.90 -48.63 42.92
CA LEU A 15 -22.17 -47.99 43.40
C LEU A 15 -22.75 -48.54 44.74
N PRO A 16 -23.78 -47.93 45.42
CA PRO A 16 -24.70 -46.82 45.03
C PRO A 16 -25.22 -45.84 46.16
N PHE A 17 -26.05 -44.87 45.75
CA PHE A 17 -27.25 -44.28 46.42
C PHE A 17 -27.17 -43.36 47.67
N LEU A 18 -27.49 -42.07 47.44
CA LEU A 18 -28.54 -41.23 48.06
C LEU A 18 -29.09 -41.61 49.45
N ALA A 19 -29.05 -40.65 50.39
CA ALA A 19 -30.26 -40.02 50.98
C ALA A 19 -29.97 -39.14 52.23
N ALA A 20 -30.39 -37.88 52.10
CA ALA A 20 -31.33 -37.17 52.99
C ALA A 20 -30.92 -36.62 54.38
N CYS A 21 -31.34 -35.35 54.53
CA CYS A 21 -31.95 -34.70 55.69
C CYS A 21 -31.07 -34.14 56.82
N MET A 22 -30.93 -32.81 56.74
CA MET A 22 -31.36 -31.79 57.73
C MET A 22 -30.98 -31.88 59.22
N LEU A 23 -30.70 -30.66 59.72
CA LEU A 23 -31.01 -30.10 61.05
C LEU A 23 -29.93 -30.21 62.17
N LEU A 24 -29.18 -29.12 62.41
CA LEU A 24 -29.51 -28.12 63.47
C LEU A 24 -28.39 -27.07 63.71
N MET A 25 -28.82 -25.79 63.66
CA MET A 25 -28.46 -24.62 64.50
C MET A 25 -27.03 -24.06 64.49
N PHE A 26 -26.90 -22.76 64.17
CA PHE A 26 -26.30 -21.69 65.00
C PHE A 26 -26.76 -20.28 64.49
N PRO A 27 -26.71 -19.21 65.31
CA PRO A 27 -27.67 -18.10 65.25
C PRO A 27 -27.19 -16.87 64.45
N LEU A 28 -28.18 -16.06 64.05
CA LEU A 28 -28.02 -14.71 63.54
C LEU A 28 -27.25 -13.80 64.52
N SER A 29 -26.21 -13.14 64.00
CA SER A 29 -25.70 -11.85 64.50
C SER A 29 -25.70 -10.89 63.32
N SER A 30 -26.28 -9.71 63.50
CA SER A 30 -26.37 -8.61 62.54
C SER A 30 -25.00 -8.20 62.01
N VAL A 31 -24.83 -8.23 60.69
CA VAL A 31 -23.72 -7.53 60.00
C VAL A 31 -24.16 -6.07 59.86
N GLU A 32 -23.43 -5.17 60.52
CA GLU A 32 -23.50 -3.74 60.25
C GLU A 32 -22.96 -3.50 58.84
N TRP A 33 -23.78 -2.85 58.01
CA TRP A 33 -23.37 -2.31 56.71
C TRP A 33 -22.23 -1.31 56.97
N HIS A 34 -21.00 -1.64 56.57
CA HIS A 34 -19.97 -0.65 56.34
C HIS A 34 -20.16 -0.14 54.90
N PRO A 35 -20.29 1.18 54.68
CA PRO A 35 -20.20 1.70 53.33
C PRO A 35 -18.86 1.26 52.73
N GLN A 36 -18.91 0.86 51.47
CA GLN A 36 -17.76 0.55 50.61
C GLN A 36 -16.60 1.52 50.89
N PRO A 37 -15.34 1.06 50.96
CA PRO A 37 -14.23 1.98 50.95
C PRO A 37 -14.38 2.80 49.67
N THR A 38 -14.56 4.11 49.82
CA THR A 38 -14.29 5.04 48.73
C THR A 38 -12.92 4.66 48.20
N ILE A 39 -12.83 4.39 46.89
CA ILE A 39 -11.57 4.35 46.17
C ILE A 39 -10.88 5.66 46.57
N GLU A 40 -9.86 5.54 47.44
CA GLU A 40 -8.91 6.63 47.61
C GLU A 40 -8.25 6.70 46.23
N GLU A 41 -8.51 7.78 45.49
CA GLU A 41 -7.65 8.16 44.37
C GLU A 41 -6.22 7.89 44.80
N ALA A 42 -5.50 7.07 44.03
CA ALA A 42 -4.09 6.85 44.26
C ALA A 42 -3.45 8.24 44.47
N PRO A 43 -2.59 8.41 45.49
CA PRO A 43 -2.01 9.71 45.76
C PRO A 43 -1.34 10.18 44.47
N ILE A 44 -1.73 11.34 43.96
CA ILE A 44 -1.08 12.03 42.85
C ILE A 44 0.42 12.01 43.16
N VAL A 45 1.15 11.13 42.47
CA VAL A 45 2.61 11.08 42.57
C VAL A 45 3.05 12.36 41.88
N ASN A 46 3.74 13.25 42.59
CA ASN A 46 4.37 14.39 41.93
C ASN A 46 5.46 13.81 41.02
N HIS A 47 5.16 13.73 39.72
CA HIS A 47 5.90 13.08 38.63
C HIS A 47 7.28 13.70 38.29
N THR A 48 7.94 14.38 39.24
CA THR A 48 9.23 15.09 39.06
C THR A 48 10.09 15.01 40.32
N SER A 49 10.06 13.84 40.99
CA SER A 49 10.89 13.59 42.16
C SER A 49 12.26 13.09 41.70
N GLN A 50 13.34 13.75 42.15
CA GLN A 50 14.75 13.36 41.86
C GLN A 50 15.09 11.89 42.20
N ASP A 51 14.23 11.18 42.92
CA ASP A 51 14.42 9.78 43.28
C ASP A 51 13.97 8.79 42.18
N ASN A 52 13.24 9.25 41.15
CA ASN A 52 12.70 8.44 40.03
C ASN A 52 13.38 8.71 38.69
N GLU A 53 14.22 9.75 38.61
CA GLU A 53 14.96 10.09 37.40
C GLU A 53 16.27 9.28 37.34
N SER A 54 16.48 8.61 36.21
CA SER A 54 17.72 7.94 35.84
C SER A 54 18.24 8.48 34.50
N GLY A 55 19.15 7.78 33.83
CA GLY A 55 19.84 8.27 32.63
C GLY A 55 21.20 8.91 32.91
N TRP A 56 21.67 9.69 31.93
CA TRP A 56 23.01 10.26 31.93
C TRP A 56 23.12 11.53 31.08
N LEU A 57 24.21 12.26 31.28
CA LEU A 57 24.61 13.38 30.43
C LEU A 57 26.05 13.19 29.98
N ALA A 58 26.26 13.25 28.67
CA ALA A 58 27.57 13.27 28.03
C ALA A 58 27.83 14.65 27.44
N SER A 59 29.01 15.23 27.68
CA SER A 59 29.40 16.50 27.07
C SER A 59 30.68 16.38 26.26
N ALA A 60 30.75 17.16 25.19
CA ALA A 60 31.91 17.34 24.35
C ALA A 60 31.97 18.83 23.94
N GLY A 61 33.16 19.34 23.70
CA GLY A 61 33.32 20.77 23.49
C GLY A 61 34.64 21.14 22.86
N GLY A 62 34.64 22.27 22.18
CA GLY A 62 35.74 22.73 21.38
C GLY A 62 36.25 24.10 21.78
N SER A 63 36.83 24.79 20.81
CA SER A 63 37.25 26.18 20.95
C SER A 63 36.22 27.16 20.42
N SER A 64 35.20 26.68 19.70
CA SER A 64 34.24 27.55 19.01
C SER A 64 32.82 27.00 19.03
N TYR A 65 32.48 26.14 18.05
CA TYR A 65 31.11 25.81 17.73
C TYR A 65 30.97 24.36 17.29
N GLU A 66 30.13 23.60 18.00
CA GLU A 66 29.90 22.19 17.72
C GLU A 66 28.41 21.88 17.81
N ARG A 67 27.93 20.94 16.98
CA ARG A 67 26.53 20.47 17.00
C ARG A 67 26.44 18.99 16.72
N ILE A 68 25.41 18.37 17.28
CA ILE A 68 24.97 17.00 16.98
C ILE A 68 23.68 17.11 16.17
N ARG A 69 23.60 16.37 15.06
CA ARG A 69 22.40 16.35 14.19
C ARG A 69 21.86 14.95 13.94
N GLY A 70 22.75 13.94 13.94
CA GLY A 70 22.37 12.54 13.78
C GLY A 70 22.60 11.76 15.07
N MET A 71 21.63 10.93 15.44
CA MET A 71 21.69 10.01 16.58
C MET A 71 21.10 8.67 16.16
N VAL A 72 21.85 7.59 16.32
CA VAL A 72 21.41 6.24 15.94
C VAL A 72 21.60 5.29 17.12
N PRO A 73 20.51 4.83 17.76
CA PRO A 73 20.59 3.82 18.81
C PRO A 73 20.98 2.45 18.22
N LEU A 74 21.83 1.73 18.96
CA LEU A 74 22.22 0.36 18.66
C LEU A 74 21.49 -0.60 19.61
N SER A 75 21.29 -1.83 19.16
CA SER A 75 20.53 -2.86 19.90
C SER A 75 21.14 -3.28 21.24
N ASN A 76 22.38 -2.89 21.52
CA ASN A 76 23.08 -3.15 22.78
C ASN A 76 22.99 -1.96 23.77
N GLY A 77 22.13 -0.97 23.51
CA GLY A 77 21.99 0.23 24.34
C GLY A 77 23.04 1.32 24.09
N SER A 78 24.06 1.05 23.26
CA SER A 78 25.01 2.08 22.83
C SER A 78 24.43 2.94 21.70
N MET A 79 25.03 4.09 21.44
CA MET A 79 24.56 5.04 20.42
C MET A 79 25.73 5.55 19.58
N ILE A 80 25.46 5.77 18.29
CA ILE A 80 26.37 6.50 17.40
C ILE A 80 25.76 7.86 17.15
N ILE A 81 26.56 8.90 17.34
CA ILE A 81 26.17 10.27 17.03
C ILE A 81 27.03 10.84 15.90
N GLY A 82 26.46 11.75 15.15
CA GLY A 82 27.13 12.47 14.07
C GLY A 82 26.78 13.94 14.09
N GLY A 83 27.75 14.76 13.72
CA GLY A 83 27.60 16.20 13.76
C GLY A 83 28.78 16.94 13.15
N MET A 84 28.91 18.21 13.51
CA MET A 84 29.93 19.11 12.99
C MET A 84 30.68 19.81 14.13
N PHE A 85 31.93 20.18 13.88
CA PHE A 85 32.72 20.98 14.81
C PHE A 85 33.54 22.04 14.08
N GLU A 86 33.74 23.18 14.73
CA GLU A 86 34.57 24.27 14.22
C GLU A 86 35.90 24.33 14.98
N GLN A 87 37.01 24.31 14.22
CA GLN A 87 38.40 24.37 14.69
C GLN A 87 38.86 23.17 15.52
N THR A 88 38.24 22.87 16.67
CA THR A 88 38.61 21.73 17.52
C THR A 88 37.41 21.14 18.21
N VAL A 89 37.43 19.83 18.48
CA VAL A 89 36.46 19.15 19.34
C VAL A 89 37.22 18.21 20.28
N ASP A 90 36.89 18.27 21.56
CA ASP A 90 37.42 17.39 22.59
C ASP A 90 36.26 16.61 23.24
N PHE A 91 36.39 15.29 23.23
CA PHE A 91 35.45 14.37 23.86
C PHE A 91 36.09 13.99 25.19
N HIS A 92 35.56 14.50 26.29
CA HIS A 92 36.27 14.60 27.57
C HIS A 92 36.41 13.28 28.35
N GLY A 93 36.94 12.24 27.69
CA GLY A 93 37.27 10.91 28.19
C GLY A 93 38.60 10.40 27.63
N ASP A 94 38.81 9.07 27.59
CA ASP A 94 40.05 8.43 27.08
C ASP A 94 40.07 8.30 25.54
N VAL A 95 39.22 9.04 24.83
CA VAL A 95 39.09 9.03 23.37
C VAL A 95 39.80 10.23 22.72
N ILE A 96 39.95 10.19 21.39
CA ILE A 96 40.74 11.17 20.64
C ILE A 96 39.83 12.33 20.21
N GLY A 97 40.18 13.56 20.60
CA GLY A 97 39.64 14.78 20.02
C GLY A 97 40.28 15.13 18.68
N PHE A 98 39.62 15.98 17.89
CA PHE A 98 40.06 16.38 16.56
C PHE A 98 40.31 17.90 16.47
N SER A 99 41.12 18.28 15.49
CA SER A 99 41.35 19.66 15.11
C SER A 99 41.27 19.80 13.61
N SER A 100 40.57 20.81 13.12
CA SER A 100 40.47 21.06 11.68
C SER A 100 41.83 21.38 11.06
N GLU A 101 42.07 20.84 9.88
CA GLU A 101 43.33 21.03 9.15
C GLU A 101 43.38 22.37 8.38
N ASP A 102 42.24 23.03 8.15
CA ASP A 102 42.18 24.31 7.44
C ASP A 102 42.23 25.54 8.36
N SER A 103 43.04 26.53 7.96
CA SER A 103 43.32 27.74 8.71
C SER A 103 42.34 28.89 8.48
N THR A 104 41.32 28.70 7.63
CA THR A 104 40.44 29.80 7.15
C THR A 104 39.01 29.77 7.70
N PHE A 105 38.40 28.59 7.88
CA PHE A 105 37.07 28.42 8.51
C PHE A 105 36.96 27.13 9.34
N GLY A 106 37.57 26.03 8.88
CA GLY A 106 37.85 24.83 9.68
C GLY A 106 36.64 24.11 10.29
N ILE A 107 35.55 23.95 9.52
CA ILE A 107 34.38 23.16 9.93
C ILE A 107 34.48 21.78 9.30
N ASP A 108 34.54 20.75 10.14
CA ASP A 108 34.59 19.35 9.75
C ASP A 108 33.50 18.57 10.48
N PHE A 109 33.17 17.37 9.99
CA PHE A 109 32.24 16.50 10.68
C PHE A 109 32.95 15.51 11.61
N PHE A 110 32.23 15.06 12.63
CA PHE A 110 32.66 14.00 13.51
C PHE A 110 31.58 12.92 13.62
N LEU A 111 32.00 11.70 13.97
CA LEU A 111 31.16 10.64 14.47
C LEU A 111 31.74 10.17 15.81
N ALA A 112 30.87 9.89 16.78
CA ALA A 112 31.29 9.42 18.09
C ALA A 112 30.38 8.29 18.59
N TRP A 113 30.96 7.37 19.35
CA TRP A 113 30.27 6.25 19.98
C TRP A 113 30.14 6.49 21.46
N LEU A 114 28.95 6.21 21.97
CA LEU A 114 28.62 6.32 23.37
C LEU A 114 28.11 4.98 23.87
N ASP A 115 28.57 4.54 25.04
CA ASP A 115 27.98 3.37 25.69
C ASP A 115 26.67 3.70 26.42
N GLU A 116 26.00 2.67 26.94
CA GLU A 116 24.74 2.77 27.70
C GLU A 116 24.83 3.68 28.95
N ASN A 117 26.03 4.06 29.40
CA ASN A 117 26.24 4.89 30.59
C ASN A 117 26.65 6.33 30.23
N GLY A 118 26.56 6.73 28.96
CA GLY A 118 26.93 8.08 28.54
C GLY A 118 28.44 8.32 28.46
N THR A 119 29.24 7.26 28.32
CA THR A 119 30.70 7.39 28.17
C THR A 119 31.12 7.31 26.71
N TRP A 120 31.92 8.27 26.25
CA TRP A 120 32.54 8.26 24.93
C TRP A 120 33.52 7.08 24.80
N THR A 121 33.25 6.16 23.87
CA THR A 121 34.05 4.92 23.68
C THR A 121 34.94 4.95 22.45
N ASN A 122 34.51 5.62 21.38
CA ASN A 122 35.25 5.75 20.13
C ASN A 122 34.87 7.06 19.42
N THR A 123 35.76 7.57 18.58
CA THR A 123 35.55 8.80 17.83
C THR A 123 36.22 8.72 16.46
N MET A 124 35.64 9.36 15.46
CA MET A 124 36.23 9.54 14.12
C MET A 124 35.82 10.90 13.55
N ALA A 125 36.58 11.38 12.57
CA ALA A 125 36.25 12.60 11.84
C ALA A 125 36.54 12.39 10.36
N GLY A 126 35.80 13.10 9.51
CA GLY A 126 36.08 13.24 8.09
C GLY A 126 36.27 14.72 7.75
N THR A 127 37.19 14.99 6.85
CA THR A 127 37.60 16.36 6.49
C THR A 127 37.87 16.47 5.00
N SER A 128 37.60 17.65 4.46
CA SER A 128 37.95 18.12 3.14
C SER A 128 38.66 19.47 3.24
N SER A 129 38.96 20.10 2.10
CA SER A 129 39.46 21.49 2.08
C SER A 129 38.34 22.54 2.22
N GLY A 130 37.09 22.14 2.40
CA GLY A 130 35.92 23.01 2.52
C GLY A 130 35.21 22.86 3.86
N LEU A 131 33.94 23.25 3.91
CA LEU A 131 33.07 23.02 5.06
C LEU A 131 32.37 21.66 4.91
N ASP A 132 32.43 20.82 5.94
CA ASP A 132 31.82 19.50 5.97
C ASP A 132 30.95 19.32 7.21
N GLY A 133 29.82 18.62 7.07
CA GLY A 133 28.87 18.41 8.16
C GLY A 133 28.06 17.13 7.94
N ILE A 134 27.62 16.53 9.05
CA ILE A 134 26.58 15.49 9.06
C ILE A 134 25.28 16.17 9.44
N ASP A 135 24.25 15.96 8.63
CA ASP A 135 22.95 16.61 8.76
C ASP A 135 21.86 15.62 9.21
N SER A 136 21.94 14.34 8.80
CA SER A 136 21.02 13.29 9.27
C SER A 136 21.68 11.91 9.22
N MET A 137 21.18 10.97 10.03
CA MET A 137 21.68 9.60 10.13
C MET A 137 20.52 8.62 10.27
N GLY A 138 20.71 7.40 9.76
CA GLY A 138 19.72 6.34 9.79
C GLY A 138 20.34 4.98 9.94
N ARG A 139 19.52 3.94 10.01
CA ARG A 139 19.96 2.56 10.20
C ARG A 139 19.12 1.61 9.34
N LEU A 140 19.79 0.72 8.61
CA LEU A 140 19.18 -0.39 7.88
C LEU A 140 18.83 -1.54 8.82
N SER A 141 17.92 -2.41 8.39
CA SER A 141 17.44 -3.57 9.15
C SER A 141 18.57 -4.52 9.58
N ASP A 142 19.62 -4.64 8.77
CA ASP A 142 20.80 -5.48 9.04
C ASP A 142 21.78 -4.89 10.08
N GLY A 143 21.55 -3.65 10.51
CA GLY A 143 22.41 -2.92 11.43
C GLY A 143 23.38 -1.94 10.78
N THR A 144 23.44 -1.85 9.45
CA THR A 144 24.27 -0.88 8.73
C THR A 144 23.82 0.55 9.04
N ILE A 145 24.78 1.44 9.24
CA ILE A 145 24.55 2.84 9.62
C ILE A 145 24.71 3.72 8.40
N LEU A 146 23.73 4.57 8.17
CA LEU A 146 23.72 5.56 7.10
C LEU A 146 24.05 6.94 7.65
N VAL A 147 24.85 7.67 6.89
CA VAL A 147 25.29 9.03 7.22
C VAL A 147 25.06 9.91 5.99
N ALA A 148 24.22 10.93 6.14
CA ALA A 148 23.95 11.93 5.13
C ALA A 148 24.44 13.30 5.59
N GLY A 149 25.02 14.06 4.65
CA GLY A 149 25.54 15.37 4.99
C GLY A 149 26.05 16.16 3.80
N THR A 150 26.63 17.31 4.08
CA THR A 150 27.24 18.20 3.09
C THR A 150 28.75 18.18 3.19
N PHE A 151 29.42 18.35 2.05
CA PHE A 151 30.89 18.42 1.99
C PHE A 151 31.38 19.45 0.97
N CYS A 152 32.64 19.87 1.14
CA CYS A 152 33.31 20.80 0.25
C CYS A 152 32.61 22.18 0.14
N GLY A 153 31.93 22.63 1.19
CA GLY A 153 31.33 23.96 1.24
C GLY A 153 32.35 25.07 1.02
N MET A 154 31.94 26.15 0.35
CA MET A 154 32.79 27.34 0.07
C MET A 154 34.00 27.09 -0.85
N THR A 155 34.02 26.00 -1.61
CA THR A 155 35.14 25.65 -2.52
C THR A 155 34.85 25.90 -4.00
N LYS A 156 33.91 26.80 -4.32
CA LYS A 156 33.51 27.07 -5.71
C LYS A 156 34.68 27.61 -6.54
N GLY A 157 35.05 26.87 -7.59
CA GLY A 157 36.18 27.16 -8.48
C GLY A 157 37.49 26.49 -8.05
N ASP A 158 37.50 25.77 -6.92
CA ASP A 158 38.64 25.05 -6.38
C ASP A 158 38.35 23.54 -6.28
N PRO A 159 39.36 22.68 -6.50
CA PRO A 159 39.21 21.24 -6.31
C PRO A 159 39.08 20.92 -4.82
N CYS A 160 38.13 20.05 -4.49
CA CYS A 160 37.90 19.60 -3.13
C CYS A 160 37.39 18.15 -3.13
N ASN A 161 37.92 17.36 -2.20
CA ASN A 161 37.51 15.97 -2.01
C ASN A 161 37.35 15.64 -0.53
N LEU A 162 36.38 14.78 -0.25
CA LEU A 162 36.14 14.21 1.08
C LEU A 162 36.65 12.77 1.09
N THR A 163 37.47 12.43 2.08
CA THR A 163 38.03 11.07 2.22
C THR A 163 37.35 10.33 3.37
N LEU A 164 36.73 9.20 3.07
CA LEU A 164 36.05 8.33 4.05
C LEU A 164 36.81 7.01 4.21
N GLY A 165 37.74 6.98 5.15
CA GLY A 165 38.55 5.78 5.44
C GLY A 165 39.35 5.29 4.22
N ALA A 166 39.07 4.07 3.77
CA ALA A 166 39.75 3.43 2.64
C ALA A 166 38.98 3.51 1.32
N LEU A 167 37.81 4.18 1.29
CA LEU A 167 37.02 4.38 0.09
C LEU A 167 37.72 5.34 -0.88
N GLU A 168 37.33 5.28 -2.16
CA GLU A 168 37.74 6.29 -3.12
C GLU A 168 37.23 7.68 -2.69
N PRO A 169 38.06 8.74 -2.75
CA PRO A 169 37.63 10.07 -2.32
C PRO A 169 36.41 10.57 -3.08
N LEU A 170 35.43 11.08 -2.35
CA LEU A 170 34.25 11.73 -2.92
C LEU A 170 34.65 13.10 -3.47
N ASN A 171 34.22 13.40 -4.70
CA ASN A 171 34.49 14.69 -5.34
C ASN A 171 33.16 15.35 -5.71
N LYS A 172 33.16 16.68 -5.79
CA LYS A 172 32.12 17.40 -6.52
C LYS A 172 32.15 16.98 -7.99
N SER A 173 31.00 17.00 -8.66
CA SER A 173 30.89 16.66 -10.08
C SER A 173 31.65 17.65 -10.97
N ALA A 174 31.86 18.89 -10.51
CA ALA A 174 32.79 19.85 -11.10
C ALA A 174 33.32 20.84 -10.04
N ASP A 175 34.53 21.36 -10.26
CA ASP A 175 35.14 22.35 -9.34
C ASP A 175 34.31 23.63 -9.20
N GLU A 176 33.57 24.01 -10.24
CA GLU A 176 32.67 25.17 -10.28
C GLU A 176 31.39 25.00 -9.45
N HIS A 177 31.16 23.83 -8.86
CA HIS A 177 30.03 23.55 -7.97
C HIS A 177 30.29 24.13 -6.57
N ALA A 178 29.23 24.58 -5.89
CA ALA A 178 29.34 25.29 -4.62
C ALA A 178 29.73 24.37 -3.46
N ASN A 179 29.08 23.21 -3.37
CA ASN A 179 29.33 22.11 -2.44
C ASN A 179 28.79 20.80 -3.04
N GLY A 180 28.88 19.70 -2.29
CA GLY A 180 28.15 18.46 -2.58
C GLY A 180 27.36 17.97 -1.36
N VAL A 181 26.37 17.12 -1.62
CA VAL A 181 25.69 16.28 -0.63
C VAL A 181 26.25 14.86 -0.78
N PHE A 182 26.50 14.18 0.32
CA PHE A 182 26.91 12.78 0.31
C PHE A 182 25.94 11.91 1.12
N LEU A 183 25.85 10.65 0.72
CA LEU A 183 25.26 9.56 1.50
C LEU A 183 26.31 8.45 1.57
N ALA A 184 26.59 7.98 2.78
CA ALA A 184 27.57 6.94 3.01
C ALA A 184 27.05 5.90 4.01
N ALA A 185 27.43 4.65 3.79
CA ALA A 185 27.13 3.55 4.69
C ALA A 185 28.38 3.08 5.41
N MET A 186 28.23 2.73 6.68
CA MET A 186 29.28 2.15 7.51
C MET A 186 28.74 1.04 8.41
N THR A 187 29.63 0.15 8.83
CA THR A 187 29.31 -0.80 9.90
C THR A 187 29.14 -0.06 11.24
N PRO A 188 28.44 -0.66 12.22
CA PRO A 188 28.37 -0.14 13.59
C PRO A 188 29.72 0.08 14.27
N PHE A 189 30.82 -0.43 13.71
CA PHE A 189 32.18 -0.30 14.24
C PHE A 189 33.00 0.80 13.55
N GLY A 190 32.39 1.56 12.62
CA GLY A 190 33.03 2.68 11.93
C GLY A 190 33.82 2.29 10.68
N GLU A 191 33.59 1.11 10.11
CA GLU A 191 34.17 0.73 8.82
C GLU A 191 33.25 1.16 7.67
N TRP A 192 33.70 2.10 6.85
CA TRP A 192 32.97 2.57 5.66
C TRP A 192 32.81 1.47 4.60
N LEU A 193 31.59 1.26 4.13
CA LEU A 193 31.21 0.23 3.16
C LEU A 193 31.13 0.79 1.74
N TRP A 194 30.33 1.84 1.56
CA TRP A 194 30.15 2.53 0.30
C TRP A 194 29.80 4.01 0.56
N ALA A 195 29.99 4.85 -0.46
CA ALA A 195 29.58 6.24 -0.41
C ALA A 195 29.24 6.75 -1.80
N THR A 196 28.22 7.61 -1.88
CA THR A 196 27.80 8.31 -3.10
C THR A 196 27.69 9.81 -2.84
N ALA A 197 27.79 10.61 -3.89
CA ALA A 197 27.76 12.06 -3.80
C ALA A 197 27.00 12.69 -4.96
N PHE A 198 26.27 13.76 -4.65
CA PHE A 198 25.47 14.55 -5.57
C PHE A 198 25.91 16.01 -5.48
N SER A 199 26.00 16.70 -6.62
CA SER A 199 26.31 18.13 -6.63
C SER A 199 25.87 18.80 -7.91
N ASN A 200 25.61 20.10 -7.83
CA ASN A 200 25.32 20.95 -8.97
C ASN A 200 25.98 22.35 -8.80
N PRO A 201 25.84 23.28 -9.75
CA PRO A 201 26.51 24.60 -9.69
C PRO A 201 26.13 25.49 -8.50
N PHE A 202 25.06 25.16 -7.78
CA PHE A 202 24.50 25.92 -6.67
C PHE A 202 24.68 25.19 -5.34
N GLN A 203 24.34 25.88 -4.24
CA GLN A 203 24.42 25.31 -2.91
C GLN A 203 23.31 24.27 -2.72
N MET A 204 23.65 23.14 -2.12
CA MET A 204 22.73 22.08 -1.74
C MET A 204 22.82 21.81 -0.25
N SER A 205 21.71 21.37 0.37
CA SER A 205 21.68 20.93 1.77
C SER A 205 20.80 19.70 1.92
N VAL A 206 21.07 18.89 2.94
CA VAL A 206 20.18 17.82 3.36
C VAL A 206 19.06 18.42 4.20
N ILE A 207 17.83 17.97 3.99
CA ILE A 207 16.69 18.27 4.85
C ILE A 207 16.56 17.13 5.86
N ASP A 208 16.41 15.90 5.37
CA ASP A 208 16.27 14.73 6.22
C ASP A 208 16.59 13.41 5.48
N LEU A 209 16.79 12.35 6.24
CA LEU A 209 17.04 10.97 5.82
C LEU A 209 16.08 10.02 6.54
N MET A 210 15.30 9.27 5.78
CA MET A 210 14.38 8.26 6.29
C MET A 210 14.70 6.89 5.67
N VAL A 211 14.58 5.82 6.46
CA VAL A 211 14.78 4.44 6.01
C VAL A 211 13.46 3.67 6.18
N LEU A 212 13.02 3.02 5.12
CA LEU A 212 11.81 2.19 5.11
C LEU A 212 12.09 0.77 5.64
N SER A 213 11.03 0.05 6.00
CA SER A 213 11.12 -1.35 6.48
C SER A 213 11.67 -2.32 5.43
N ASN A 214 11.67 -1.95 4.15
CA ASN A 214 12.29 -2.69 3.04
C ASN A 214 13.72 -2.23 2.72
N ASP A 215 14.35 -1.46 3.61
CA ASP A 215 15.71 -0.89 3.47
C ASP A 215 15.88 0.10 2.30
N HIS A 216 14.79 0.58 1.69
CA HIS A 216 14.87 1.73 0.79
C HIS A 216 15.18 3.00 1.58
N ILE A 217 16.11 3.79 1.04
CA ILE A 217 16.64 5.00 1.65
C ILE A 217 16.02 6.22 0.96
N HIS A 218 15.35 7.06 1.72
CA HIS A 218 14.75 8.30 1.25
C HIS A 218 15.58 9.48 1.75
N LEU A 219 16.21 10.22 0.85
CA LEU A 219 17.06 11.37 1.17
C LEU A 219 16.46 12.64 0.58
N ALA A 220 15.94 13.53 1.42
CA ALA A 220 15.42 14.82 1.01
C ALA A 220 16.56 15.85 0.94
N VAL A 221 16.71 16.51 -0.20
CA VAL A 221 17.73 17.53 -0.44
C VAL A 221 17.11 18.80 -1.00
N LEU A 222 17.60 19.94 -0.51
CA LEU A 222 17.33 21.24 -1.08
C LEU A 222 18.35 21.50 -2.21
N HIS A 223 17.87 21.91 -3.38
CA HIS A 223 18.72 22.19 -4.54
C HIS A 223 18.20 23.35 -5.41
N ARG A 224 19.10 23.92 -6.21
CA ARG A 224 18.79 24.80 -7.34
C ARG A 224 19.34 24.24 -8.63
N ASP A 225 18.76 24.64 -9.75
CA ASP A 225 19.02 24.04 -11.06
C ASP A 225 18.68 22.55 -11.07
N SER A 226 18.85 21.90 -12.22
CA SER A 226 18.59 20.47 -12.33
C SER A 226 19.55 19.64 -11.48
N LEU A 227 19.02 18.65 -10.77
CA LEU A 227 19.78 17.65 -10.01
C LEU A 227 19.58 16.27 -10.65
N ALA A 228 20.67 15.60 -11.00
CA ALA A 228 20.64 14.26 -11.59
C ALA A 228 20.99 13.19 -10.55
N SER A 229 20.28 12.06 -10.58
CA SER A 229 20.60 10.84 -9.82
C SER A 229 20.31 9.63 -10.70
N GLY A 230 21.35 8.92 -11.14
CA GLY A 230 21.20 7.84 -12.12
C GLY A 230 20.68 8.36 -13.47
N GLU A 231 19.59 7.78 -13.97
CA GLU A 231 18.90 8.21 -15.19
C GLU A 231 17.82 9.28 -14.90
N ASP A 232 17.47 9.51 -13.63
CA ASP A 232 16.45 10.46 -13.22
C ASP A 232 17.01 11.88 -13.05
N LEU A 233 16.15 12.85 -13.33
CA LEU A 233 16.48 14.27 -13.27
C LEU A 233 15.38 15.02 -12.51
N ALA A 234 15.72 15.56 -11.34
CA ALA A 234 14.92 16.57 -10.68
C ALA A 234 15.10 17.90 -11.43
N PRO A 235 14.03 18.48 -12.01
CA PRO A 235 14.08 19.84 -12.50
C PRO A 235 14.28 20.82 -11.33
N GLY A 236 14.83 22.00 -11.60
CA GLY A 236 14.95 23.07 -10.60
C GLY A 236 15.04 24.44 -11.25
N SER A 237 14.91 25.50 -10.46
CA SER A 237 15.07 26.89 -10.90
C SER A 237 16.49 27.39 -10.65
N LEU A 238 16.93 28.37 -11.44
CA LEU A 238 18.22 29.05 -11.22
C LEU A 238 18.14 30.10 -10.11
N SER A 239 16.93 30.55 -9.75
CA SER A 239 16.73 31.60 -8.75
C SER A 239 16.25 31.05 -7.42
N GLU A 240 15.29 30.11 -7.45
CA GLU A 240 14.58 29.63 -6.25
C GLU A 240 14.90 28.17 -5.95
N ASP A 241 14.97 27.85 -4.66
CA ASP A 241 15.24 26.50 -4.17
C ASP A 241 14.06 25.53 -4.43
N SER A 242 14.36 24.25 -4.60
CA SER A 242 13.42 23.15 -4.83
C SER A 242 13.85 21.94 -4.00
N ILE A 243 12.92 21.03 -3.70
CA ILE A 243 13.22 19.80 -2.95
C ILE A 243 13.23 18.62 -3.90
N ALA A 244 14.25 17.78 -3.79
CA ALA A 244 14.28 16.44 -4.37
C ALA A 244 14.34 15.40 -3.26
N ILE A 245 13.48 14.40 -3.33
CA ILE A 245 13.55 13.19 -2.50
C ILE A 245 14.17 12.12 -3.39
N LEU A 246 15.42 11.76 -3.08
CA LEU A 246 16.14 10.68 -3.74
C LEU A 246 15.74 9.37 -3.05
N VAL A 247 15.16 8.41 -3.79
CA VAL A 247 14.93 7.07 -3.28
C VAL A 247 16.02 6.15 -3.82
N LEU A 248 16.72 5.51 -2.89
CA LEU A 248 17.90 4.71 -3.16
C LEU A 248 17.69 3.31 -2.56
N ASP A 249 18.32 2.30 -3.14
CA ASP A 249 18.39 0.97 -2.52
C ASP A 249 19.36 0.94 -1.32
N ASP A 250 19.44 -0.21 -0.66
CA ASP A 250 20.33 -0.52 0.47
C ASP A 250 21.83 -0.33 0.16
N ASN A 251 22.19 -0.26 -1.13
CA ASN A 251 23.55 -0.06 -1.63
C ASN A 251 23.78 1.38 -2.14
N GLY A 252 22.81 2.27 -1.98
CA GLY A 252 22.89 3.67 -2.40
C GLY A 252 22.74 3.87 -3.92
N ALA A 253 22.20 2.90 -4.65
CA ALA A 253 21.89 3.04 -6.06
C ALA A 253 20.50 3.68 -6.24
N PRO A 254 20.34 4.61 -7.20
CA PRO A 254 19.08 5.32 -7.41
C PRO A 254 17.97 4.41 -7.96
N LEU A 255 16.80 4.48 -7.33
CA LEU A 255 15.59 3.76 -7.71
C LEU A 255 14.56 4.67 -8.36
N ASN A 256 14.22 5.78 -7.71
CA ASN A 256 13.33 6.81 -8.25
C ASN A 256 13.65 8.19 -7.63
N MET A 257 12.89 9.21 -8.05
CA MET A 257 13.00 10.56 -7.50
C MET A 257 11.65 11.26 -7.45
N HIS A 258 11.37 11.96 -6.35
CA HIS A 258 10.21 12.86 -6.21
C HIS A 258 10.68 14.31 -6.10
N THR A 259 9.90 15.25 -6.62
CA THR A 259 10.27 16.67 -6.64
C THR A 259 9.15 17.56 -6.13
N VAL A 260 9.54 18.63 -5.43
CA VAL A 260 8.67 19.73 -4.99
C VAL A 260 9.22 21.06 -5.49
N PHE A 261 8.34 21.85 -6.08
CA PHE A 261 8.67 23.18 -6.62
C PHE A 261 8.04 24.29 -5.80
N SER A 262 8.73 25.42 -5.67
CA SER A 262 8.17 26.64 -5.09
C SER A 262 8.49 27.87 -5.95
N SER A 263 7.71 28.94 -5.79
CA SER A 263 7.97 30.24 -6.40
C SER A 263 8.99 31.09 -5.66
N GLU A 264 9.32 30.74 -4.44
CA GLU A 264 10.25 31.46 -3.58
C GLU A 264 11.21 30.44 -2.94
N ASN A 265 12.26 30.92 -2.30
CA ASN A 265 13.20 30.02 -1.61
C ASN A 265 12.49 29.25 -0.50
N LEU A 266 12.72 27.94 -0.50
CA LEU A 266 12.33 27.05 0.58
C LEU A 266 13.42 27.04 1.65
N ASP A 267 13.02 27.00 2.91
CA ASP A 267 13.96 26.79 4.01
C ASP A 267 14.39 25.32 4.06
N ALA A 268 15.57 25.06 4.61
CA ALA A 268 16.05 23.69 4.86
C ALA A 268 15.39 23.04 6.10
N THR A 269 14.24 23.56 6.53
CA THR A 269 13.46 23.08 7.67
C THR A 269 12.28 22.25 7.17
N GLY A 270 12.11 21.06 7.74
CA GLY A 270 11.15 20.06 7.31
C GLY A 270 11.64 18.68 7.71
N SER A 271 10.85 17.66 7.43
CA SER A 271 11.13 16.29 7.86
C SER A 271 10.46 15.27 6.93
N LEU A 272 11.07 14.09 6.83
CA LEU A 272 10.51 12.93 6.14
C LEU A 272 9.91 11.97 7.17
N CYS A 273 8.68 11.54 6.93
CA CYS A 273 7.96 10.72 7.89
C CYS A 273 7.33 9.48 7.29
N LEU A 274 7.30 8.42 8.10
CA LEU A 274 6.67 7.15 7.80
C LEU A 274 5.59 6.91 8.85
N ASP A 275 4.35 6.65 8.45
CA ASP A 275 3.29 6.29 9.39
C ASP A 275 3.30 4.79 9.75
N GLY A 276 2.51 4.39 10.74
CA GLY A 276 2.39 3.00 11.19
C GLY A 276 1.90 2.02 10.12
N SER A 277 1.27 2.53 9.05
CA SER A 277 0.83 1.74 7.90
C SER A 277 1.87 1.67 6.76
N GLY A 278 3.04 2.28 6.93
CA GLY A 278 4.12 2.28 5.95
C GLY A 278 3.97 3.32 4.83
N GLN A 279 3.13 4.34 4.99
CA GLN A 279 2.97 5.42 4.01
C GLN A 279 3.98 6.55 4.24
N THR A 280 4.49 7.15 3.16
CA THR A 280 5.57 8.15 3.23
C THR A 280 5.07 9.58 3.04
N TYR A 281 5.63 10.51 3.81
CA TYR A 281 5.26 11.91 3.87
C TYR A 281 6.48 12.83 3.81
N LEU A 282 6.29 14.02 3.26
CA LEU A 282 7.22 15.14 3.36
C LEU A 282 6.49 16.33 3.98
N ALA A 283 7.02 16.86 5.07
CA ALA A 283 6.58 18.12 5.64
C ALA A 283 7.60 19.22 5.31
N THR A 284 7.14 20.37 4.81
CA THR A 284 7.99 21.51 4.46
C THR A 284 7.27 22.84 4.69
N THR A 285 8.06 23.90 4.86
CA THR A 285 7.58 25.29 4.92
C THR A 285 7.70 25.93 3.54
N PHE A 286 6.76 26.79 3.14
CA PHE A 286 6.79 27.48 1.85
C PHE A 286 6.25 28.92 1.91
N LEU A 287 6.63 29.71 0.91
CA LEU A 287 6.18 31.09 0.69
C LEU A 287 5.45 31.18 -0.66
N ASP A 288 4.38 31.99 -0.71
CA ASP A 288 3.54 32.24 -1.90
C ASP A 288 2.86 30.99 -2.49
N TRP A 289 3.58 30.11 -3.21
CA TRP A 289 3.05 28.82 -3.62
C TRP A 289 4.10 27.71 -3.68
N VAL A 290 3.64 26.48 -3.50
CA VAL A 290 4.42 25.24 -3.58
C VAL A 290 3.64 24.19 -4.38
N THR A 291 4.31 23.25 -5.02
CA THR A 291 3.67 22.21 -5.83
C THR A 291 4.36 20.86 -5.69
N PHE A 292 3.55 19.86 -5.36
CA PHE A 292 3.87 18.46 -5.20
C PHE A 292 3.28 17.70 -6.39
N GLY A 293 4.04 17.52 -7.47
CA GLY A 293 3.50 16.96 -8.72
C GLY A 293 2.40 17.86 -9.31
N ASP A 294 1.17 17.39 -9.32
CA ASP A 294 -0.01 18.15 -9.78
C ASP A 294 -0.79 18.83 -8.63
N HIS A 295 -0.34 18.67 -7.38
CA HIS A 295 -0.98 19.25 -6.19
C HIS A 295 -0.33 20.59 -5.83
N SER A 296 -1.00 21.69 -6.16
CA SER A 296 -0.51 23.05 -5.89
C SER A 296 -1.18 23.64 -4.64
N LEU A 297 -0.38 24.24 -3.77
CA LEU A 297 -0.81 24.92 -2.55
C LEU A 297 -0.36 26.38 -2.59
N THR A 298 -1.21 27.27 -2.09
CA THR A 298 -0.94 28.71 -2.03
C THR A 298 -1.01 29.21 -0.59
N SER A 299 -0.06 30.07 -0.22
CA SER A 299 -0.03 30.69 1.09
C SER A 299 -1.16 31.72 1.26
N ALA A 300 -1.74 31.78 2.45
CA ALA A 300 -2.71 32.78 2.87
C ALA A 300 -2.07 34.12 3.31
N GLY A 301 -0.75 34.25 3.16
CA GLY A 301 0.09 35.33 3.65
C GLY A 301 1.25 34.77 4.49
N GLY A 302 2.37 35.50 4.59
CA GLY A 302 3.57 34.98 5.26
C GLY A 302 4.03 33.62 4.72
N SER A 303 4.87 32.92 5.48
CA SER A 303 5.17 31.50 5.25
C SER A 303 4.06 30.60 5.80
N ASN A 304 3.74 29.52 5.09
CA ASN A 304 2.76 28.50 5.49
C ASN A 304 3.41 27.12 5.40
N ILE A 305 2.72 26.10 5.91
CA ILE A 305 3.21 24.73 5.91
C ILE A 305 2.51 23.87 4.87
N ALA A 306 3.23 22.88 4.35
CA ALA A 306 2.71 21.90 3.42
C ALA A 306 3.16 20.50 3.83
N ILE A 307 2.21 19.56 3.76
CA ILE A 307 2.47 18.13 3.89
C ILE A 307 2.03 17.47 2.59
N GLY A 308 2.90 16.66 2.00
CA GLY A 308 2.56 15.81 0.86
C GLY A 308 2.75 14.34 1.21
N GLN A 309 1.79 13.51 0.83
CA GLN A 309 1.95 12.05 0.85
C GLN A 309 2.42 11.58 -0.53
N TYR A 310 3.36 10.65 -0.54
CA TYR A 310 3.87 10.06 -1.77
C TYR A 310 4.08 8.55 -1.64
N ASN A 311 4.24 7.89 -2.78
CA ASN A 311 4.67 6.50 -2.88
C ASN A 311 5.53 6.33 -4.15
N SER A 312 5.85 5.10 -4.53
CA SER A 312 6.66 4.82 -5.73
C SER A 312 6.07 5.36 -7.04
N GLY A 313 4.75 5.57 -7.11
CA GLY A 313 4.03 6.14 -8.26
C GLY A 313 4.00 7.68 -8.31
N GLY A 314 4.41 8.37 -7.25
CA GLY A 314 4.43 9.83 -7.17
C GLY A 314 3.69 10.39 -5.96
N TRP A 315 3.32 11.67 -6.05
CA TRP A 315 2.53 12.36 -5.03
C TRP A 315 1.06 11.92 -5.10
N LEU A 316 0.50 11.51 -3.97
CA LEU A 316 -0.89 11.08 -3.85
C LEU A 316 -1.82 12.24 -3.51
N TRP A 317 -1.39 13.10 -2.60
CA TRP A 317 -2.06 14.34 -2.24
C TRP A 317 -1.08 15.31 -1.58
N ALA A 318 -1.48 16.59 -1.50
CA ALA A 318 -0.83 17.59 -0.67
C ALA A 318 -1.87 18.43 0.08
N SER A 319 -1.59 18.73 1.35
CA SER A 319 -2.42 19.53 2.23
C SER A 319 -1.61 20.66 2.84
N GLY A 320 -2.20 21.85 2.90
CA GLY A 320 -1.56 23.04 3.46
C GLY A 320 -2.29 23.51 4.72
N ALA A 321 -1.54 24.12 5.62
CA ALA A 321 -2.07 24.86 6.76
C ALA A 321 -1.28 26.15 6.96
N GLY A 322 -1.92 27.17 7.51
CA GLY A 322 -1.33 28.50 7.50
C GLY A 322 -2.28 29.60 7.90
N GLY A 323 -1.76 30.81 7.88
CA GLY A 323 -2.48 32.03 8.23
C GLY A 323 -1.86 33.25 7.54
N PRO A 324 -2.23 34.48 7.93
CA PRO A 324 -1.65 35.70 7.37
C PRO A 324 -0.25 36.05 7.90
N GLY A 325 0.19 35.37 8.97
CA GLY A 325 1.54 35.50 9.54
C GLY A 325 2.40 34.29 9.21
N ASP A 326 3.68 34.40 9.56
CA ASP A 326 4.66 33.34 9.31
C ASP A 326 4.41 32.12 10.19
N ALA A 327 4.52 30.95 9.55
CA ALA A 327 4.44 29.63 10.11
C ALA A 327 5.58 28.77 9.55
N SER A 328 6.11 27.86 10.36
CA SER A 328 7.08 26.86 9.94
C SER A 328 6.67 25.48 10.43
N VAL A 329 7.21 24.45 9.78
CA VAL A 329 7.24 23.08 10.27
C VAL A 329 8.70 22.71 10.51
N THR A 330 8.98 22.13 11.68
CA THR A 330 10.33 21.76 12.10
C THR A 330 10.54 20.26 12.03
N ASP A 331 9.53 19.47 12.42
CA ASP A 331 9.62 18.02 12.42
C ASP A 331 8.25 17.35 12.24
N CYS A 332 8.26 16.06 11.91
CA CYS A 332 7.09 15.22 11.86
C CYS A 332 7.37 13.83 12.45
N ALA A 333 6.32 13.12 12.83
CA ALA A 333 6.41 11.73 13.30
C ALA A 333 5.19 10.92 12.84
N GLY A 334 5.41 9.65 12.54
CA GLY A 334 4.35 8.70 12.16
C GLY A 334 3.38 8.42 13.29
N ARG A 335 2.09 8.31 12.98
CA ARG A 335 1.07 7.85 13.93
C ARG A 335 0.77 6.37 13.68
N THR A 336 0.49 5.62 14.74
CA THR A 336 0.13 4.19 14.67
C THR A 336 -1.17 3.96 13.89
N ASN A 337 -2.18 4.81 14.11
CA ASN A 337 -3.48 4.75 13.44
C ASN A 337 -3.49 5.37 12.02
N GLY A 338 -2.32 5.56 11.42
CA GLY A 338 -2.15 6.18 10.10
C GLY A 338 -2.05 7.71 10.11
N GLY A 339 -1.33 8.23 9.11
CA GLY A 339 -1.01 9.65 8.99
C GLY A 339 0.15 10.08 9.89
N VAL A 340 0.35 11.40 10.01
CA VAL A 340 1.51 11.96 10.73
C VAL A 340 1.08 13.06 11.70
N ALA A 341 1.86 13.23 12.75
CA ALA A 341 1.86 14.43 13.56
C ALA A 341 3.01 15.33 13.12
N ILE A 342 2.80 16.63 13.26
CA ILE A 342 3.76 17.67 12.91
C ILE A 342 3.86 18.70 14.01
N ILE A 343 5.05 19.30 14.14
CA ILE A 343 5.30 20.44 15.01
C ILE A 343 5.95 21.58 14.25
N GLY A 344 5.78 22.79 14.76
CA GLY A 344 6.53 23.94 14.28
C GLY A 344 6.06 25.24 14.88
N ASP A 345 6.58 26.34 14.37
CA ASP A 345 6.41 27.66 14.99
C ASP A 345 5.35 28.48 14.25
N PHE A 346 4.73 29.42 14.96
CA PHE A 346 3.76 30.35 14.37
C PHE A 346 3.72 31.71 15.08
N LEU A 347 3.48 32.77 14.31
CA LEU A 347 3.47 34.15 14.82
C LEU A 347 2.07 34.77 14.96
N GLN A 348 1.08 34.25 14.24
CA GLN A 348 -0.29 34.76 14.21
C GLN A 348 -1.28 33.60 14.17
N ASN A 349 -2.58 33.88 14.18
CA ASN A 349 -3.59 32.83 14.06
C ASN A 349 -3.34 31.98 12.80
N MET A 350 -3.47 30.67 12.98
CA MET A 350 -3.29 29.68 11.91
C MET A 350 -4.53 28.79 11.80
N THR A 351 -4.82 28.33 10.59
CA THR A 351 -5.90 27.37 10.34
C THR A 351 -5.36 26.09 9.71
N PHE A 352 -5.85 24.95 10.19
CA PHE A 352 -5.58 23.60 9.69
C PHE A 352 -6.91 23.03 9.17
N GLY A 353 -7.24 23.32 7.91
CA GLY A 353 -8.59 23.08 7.41
C GLY A 353 -9.63 23.90 8.20
N ASP A 354 -10.56 23.22 8.87
CA ASP A 354 -11.59 23.84 9.71
C ASP A 354 -11.14 24.07 11.17
N LEU A 355 -9.95 23.61 11.55
CA LEU A 355 -9.40 23.78 12.89
C LEU A 355 -8.66 25.12 13.00
N GLU A 356 -8.84 25.84 14.11
CA GLU A 356 -8.18 27.12 14.36
C GLU A 356 -7.23 27.04 15.56
N VAL A 357 -6.00 27.51 15.37
CA VAL A 357 -5.05 27.75 16.46
C VAL A 357 -5.05 29.25 16.77
N ALA A 358 -5.24 29.57 18.06
CA ALA A 358 -5.30 30.95 18.53
C ALA A 358 -3.98 31.71 18.25
N ALA A 359 -4.03 33.03 18.20
CA ALA A 359 -2.85 33.84 17.87
C ALA A 359 -1.76 33.73 18.95
N ALA A 360 -0.51 33.61 18.49
CA ALA A 360 0.68 33.52 19.33
C ALA A 360 0.93 34.78 20.15
N VAL A 361 1.62 34.62 21.28
CA VAL A 361 2.21 35.73 22.03
C VAL A 361 3.70 35.82 21.64
N TRP A 362 3.96 36.52 20.54
CA TRP A 362 5.28 36.62 19.90
C TRP A 362 5.56 35.45 18.94
N VAL A 363 6.22 34.38 19.39
CA VAL A 363 6.37 33.13 18.63
C VAL A 363 5.94 32.03 19.57
N ASP A 364 4.96 31.25 19.14
CA ASP A 364 4.46 30.09 19.86
C ASP A 364 4.66 28.86 18.94
N PHE A 365 4.56 27.65 19.48
CA PHE A 365 4.65 26.43 18.69
C PHE A 365 3.33 25.68 18.67
N TYR A 366 3.08 24.92 17.62
CA TYR A 366 1.89 24.07 17.50
C TYR A 366 2.27 22.60 17.38
N GLU A 367 1.31 21.74 17.71
CA GLU A 367 1.29 20.35 17.30
C GLU A 367 -0.01 20.10 16.53
N ALA A 368 0.08 19.48 15.36
CA ALA A 368 -1.08 19.15 14.53
C ALA A 368 -0.98 17.74 13.96
N HIS A 369 -2.12 17.06 13.79
CA HIS A 369 -2.21 15.70 13.28
C HIS A 369 -2.99 15.69 11.96
N ILE A 370 -2.49 14.94 10.98
CA ILE A 370 -3.14 14.73 9.68
C ILE A 370 -3.31 13.23 9.45
N ALA A 371 -4.48 12.83 8.94
CA ALA A 371 -4.77 11.45 8.57
C ALA A 371 -4.09 11.05 7.25
N SER A 372 -4.02 9.74 6.97
CA SER A 372 -3.47 9.21 5.71
C SER A 372 -4.17 9.71 4.44
N ASN A 373 -5.41 10.17 4.55
CA ASN A 373 -6.17 10.74 3.43
C ASN A 373 -6.02 12.27 3.27
N GLY A 374 -5.13 12.90 4.06
CA GLY A 374 -4.85 14.34 3.99
C GLY A 374 -5.81 15.24 4.77
N THR A 375 -6.70 14.67 5.58
CA THR A 375 -7.61 15.42 6.46
C THR A 375 -6.93 15.80 7.78
N TRP A 376 -7.05 17.06 8.18
CA TRP A 376 -6.56 17.52 9.48
C TRP A 376 -7.47 17.02 10.61
N LEU A 377 -6.90 16.31 11.57
CA LEU A 377 -7.62 15.67 12.67
C LEU A 377 -7.59 16.51 13.94
N HIS A 378 -6.44 17.12 14.22
CA HIS A 378 -6.17 17.85 15.46
C HIS A 378 -5.16 18.97 15.21
N ALA A 379 -5.30 20.09 15.92
CA ALA A 379 -4.30 21.16 15.95
C ALA A 379 -4.42 21.93 17.27
N THR A 380 -3.30 22.04 18.00
CA THR A 380 -3.22 22.77 19.27
C THR A 380 -1.97 23.64 19.28
N GLY A 381 -2.12 24.90 19.71
CA GLY A 381 -1.01 25.82 19.92
C GLY A 381 -0.62 25.90 21.39
N PHE A 382 0.68 26.00 21.65
CA PHE A 382 1.30 26.08 22.96
C PHE A 382 2.25 27.28 23.02
N GLY A 383 2.23 27.99 24.13
CA GLY A 383 3.01 29.21 24.27
C GLY A 383 2.97 29.79 25.67
N GLY A 384 3.82 30.78 25.87
CA GLY A 384 4.12 31.39 27.14
C GLY A 384 4.11 32.91 27.08
N ASN A 385 5.02 33.51 27.84
CA ASN A 385 5.26 34.96 27.79
C ASN A 385 6.52 35.33 26.99
N GLY A 386 7.27 34.33 26.50
CA GLY A 386 8.49 34.45 25.69
C GLY A 386 8.27 34.04 24.25
N ALA A 387 9.35 33.77 23.52
CA ALA A 387 9.30 33.05 22.25
C ALA A 387 9.52 31.57 22.54
N ASP A 388 8.59 30.75 22.10
CA ASP A 388 8.53 29.31 22.31
C ASP A 388 8.65 28.62 20.95
N HIS A 389 9.62 27.74 20.81
CA HIS A 389 9.96 27.06 19.57
C HIS A 389 9.98 25.54 19.78
N ALA A 390 9.38 24.77 18.87
CA ALA A 390 9.48 23.32 18.88
C ALA A 390 10.58 22.85 17.90
N VAL A 391 11.40 21.88 18.32
CA VAL A 391 12.58 21.43 17.55
C VAL A 391 12.45 20.00 17.07
N GLY A 392 11.97 19.08 17.91
CA GLY A 392 11.87 17.67 17.55
C GLY A 392 10.62 17.01 18.14
N LEU A 393 10.09 16.03 17.41
CA LEU A 393 8.88 15.29 17.76
C LEU A 393 9.14 13.79 17.58
N LEU A 394 8.72 13.00 18.56
CA LEU A 394 8.65 11.55 18.46
C LEU A 394 7.27 11.07 18.86
N MET A 395 6.87 9.92 18.34
CA MET A 395 5.65 9.22 18.75
C MET A 395 6.01 7.89 19.40
N THR A 396 5.39 7.59 20.53
CA THR A 396 5.48 6.26 21.18
C THR A 396 4.56 5.27 20.49
N GLU A 397 4.68 3.98 20.83
CA GLU A 397 3.78 2.94 20.32
C GLU A 397 2.34 3.13 20.84
N GLN A 398 2.16 3.67 22.05
CA GLN A 398 0.83 4.07 22.57
C GLN A 398 0.23 5.31 21.88
N GLY A 399 0.98 5.96 20.98
CA GLY A 399 0.55 7.15 20.26
C GLY A 399 0.74 8.47 21.02
N ASP A 400 1.56 8.48 22.07
CA ASP A 400 1.92 9.69 22.80
C ASP A 400 3.01 10.48 22.07
N SER A 401 2.93 11.81 22.11
CA SER A 401 3.94 12.70 21.54
C SER A 401 4.99 13.10 22.57
N ILE A 402 6.26 12.91 22.23
CA ILE A 402 7.40 13.47 22.97
C ILE A 402 7.91 14.67 22.20
N VAL A 403 7.90 15.83 22.84
CA VAL A 403 8.26 17.12 22.23
C VAL A 403 9.44 17.73 22.96
N VAL A 404 10.45 18.12 22.19
CA VAL A 404 11.55 18.96 22.68
C VAL A 404 11.51 20.31 21.98
N GLY A 405 11.86 21.36 22.73
CA GLY A 405 11.95 22.69 22.19
C GLY A 405 12.68 23.64 23.12
N LYS A 406 12.55 24.93 22.84
CA LYS A 406 13.20 25.99 23.60
C LYS A 406 12.26 27.17 23.86
N SER A 407 12.44 27.84 24.99
CA SER A 407 11.65 29.01 25.37
C SER A 407 12.55 30.12 25.91
N THR A 408 12.29 31.38 25.56
CA THR A 408 12.93 32.54 26.19
C THR A 408 12.21 33.01 27.46
N GLY A 409 11.15 32.33 27.88
CA GLY A 409 10.30 32.78 28.97
C GLY A 409 9.62 31.63 29.70
N SER A 410 8.61 31.95 30.49
CA SER A 410 7.82 30.91 31.14
C SER A 410 6.86 30.30 30.12
N LEU A 411 6.95 29.00 29.91
CA LEU A 411 6.08 28.21 29.03
C LEU A 411 5.00 27.47 29.83
N THR A 412 3.78 27.39 29.31
CA THR A 412 2.68 26.63 29.93
C THR A 412 2.23 25.49 29.03
N LEU A 413 2.34 24.26 29.53
CA LEU A 413 1.97 23.02 28.84
C LEU A 413 0.94 22.27 29.70
N GLY A 414 -0.35 22.42 29.39
CA GLY A 414 -1.42 21.87 30.22
C GLY A 414 -1.40 22.45 31.64
N GLU A 415 -1.23 21.58 32.64
CA GLU A 415 -1.09 21.98 34.05
C GLU A 415 0.35 22.35 34.45
N TYR A 416 1.32 22.07 33.58
CA TYR A 416 2.74 22.34 33.83
C TYR A 416 3.10 23.76 33.43
N THR A 417 3.64 24.53 34.38
CA THR A 417 4.25 25.85 34.11
C THR A 417 5.74 25.74 34.29
N LEU A 418 6.47 25.81 33.18
CA LEU A 418 7.92 25.78 33.14
C LEU A 418 8.47 27.18 33.42
N ASN A 419 9.41 27.28 34.35
CA ASN A 419 9.99 28.56 34.73
C ASN A 419 11.21 28.86 33.84
N ASP A 420 11.28 30.11 33.39
CA ASP A 420 12.47 30.76 32.85
C ASP A 420 13.61 30.70 33.90
N ILE A 421 14.69 29.99 33.59
CA ILE A 421 15.79 29.64 34.50
C ILE A 421 16.69 30.85 34.74
N ASP A 422 16.92 31.68 33.72
CA ASP A 422 17.81 32.83 33.79
C ASP A 422 17.07 34.17 34.04
N GLY A 423 15.75 34.19 33.80
CA GLY A 423 14.88 35.33 33.98
C GLY A 423 14.99 36.39 32.87
N VAL A 424 15.60 36.04 31.73
CA VAL A 424 15.95 36.93 30.62
C VAL A 424 15.12 36.59 29.39
N ASN A 425 13.96 37.23 29.31
CA ASN A 425 13.13 37.17 28.11
C ASN A 425 13.65 38.11 27.01
N ASP A 426 14.67 37.64 26.31
CA ASP A 426 15.14 38.18 25.04
C ASP A 426 15.33 37.06 24.00
N GLY A 427 15.29 37.37 22.71
CA GLY A 427 15.33 36.35 21.65
C GLY A 427 16.65 35.60 21.48
N ASN A 428 17.57 35.66 22.47
CA ASN A 428 18.88 35.01 22.43
C ASN A 428 19.26 34.34 23.75
N HIS A 429 18.36 34.26 24.73
CA HIS A 429 18.54 33.45 25.93
C HIS A 429 17.35 32.52 25.99
N HIS A 430 17.59 31.26 25.68
CA HIS A 430 16.57 30.23 25.67
C HIS A 430 16.92 29.16 26.70
N ASP A 431 15.90 28.56 27.28
CA ASP A 431 15.95 27.33 28.06
C ASP A 431 15.36 26.18 27.25
N VAL A 432 15.90 24.97 27.41
CA VAL A 432 15.35 23.75 26.81
C VAL A 432 14.09 23.34 27.58
N PHE A 433 13.06 22.88 26.87
CA PHE A 433 11.97 22.10 27.46
C PHE A 433 11.86 20.73 26.82
N LEU A 434 11.44 19.76 27.62
CA LEU A 434 11.11 18.40 27.20
C LEU A 434 9.80 17.99 27.87
N GLY A 435 8.90 17.34 27.14
CA GLY A 435 7.67 16.82 27.71
C GLY A 435 7.04 15.73 26.86
N GLN A 436 6.19 14.93 27.51
CA GLN A 436 5.36 13.92 26.88
C GLN A 436 3.89 14.31 27.00
N ARG A 437 3.16 14.15 25.91
CA ARG A 437 1.76 14.48 25.78
C ARG A 437 1.00 13.26 25.28
N GLN A 438 -0.09 12.95 25.95
CA GLN A 438 -0.92 11.79 25.66
C GLN A 438 -1.64 11.90 24.33
N ALA A 439 -1.98 10.75 23.73
CA ALA A 439 -2.87 10.68 22.57
C ALA A 439 -4.23 11.39 22.80
N ASN A 440 -4.74 11.39 24.04
CA ASN A 440 -5.99 12.09 24.42
C ASN A 440 -5.85 13.63 24.51
N GLY A 441 -4.62 14.14 24.39
CA GLY A 441 -4.27 15.55 24.33
C GLY A 441 -3.81 16.19 25.65
N GLY A 442 -3.83 15.48 26.77
CA GLY A 442 -3.27 15.90 28.06
C GLY A 442 -1.74 15.82 28.10
N TRP A 443 -1.09 16.61 28.96
CA TRP A 443 0.36 16.49 29.20
C TRP A 443 0.59 15.55 30.39
N ASP A 444 1.49 14.59 30.22
CA ASP A 444 1.86 13.63 31.26
C ASP A 444 2.90 14.19 32.20
N TRP A 445 3.95 14.75 31.61
CA TRP A 445 5.00 15.45 32.30
C TRP A 445 5.64 16.46 31.34
N ALA A 446 6.15 17.55 31.92
CA ALA A 446 6.95 18.51 31.20
C ALA A 446 7.94 19.17 32.16
N LEU A 447 9.15 19.43 31.69
CA LEU A 447 10.22 20.01 32.50
C LEU A 447 11.11 20.94 31.67
N SER A 448 11.79 21.86 32.35
CA SER A 448 12.80 22.73 31.74
C SER A 448 14.22 22.32 32.16
N ALA A 449 15.17 22.51 31.25
CA ALA A 449 16.58 22.23 31.42
C ALA A 449 17.42 23.38 30.83
N GLY A 450 18.57 23.67 31.41
CA GLY A 450 19.40 24.80 30.97
C GLY A 450 20.15 25.49 32.09
N GLY A 451 20.69 26.67 31.77
CA GLY A 451 21.63 27.42 32.57
C GLY A 451 21.26 28.89 32.78
N GLN A 452 22.25 29.77 32.64
CA GLN A 452 22.05 31.24 32.72
C GLN A 452 22.33 31.91 31.37
N GLY A 453 22.32 31.11 30.31
CA GLY A 453 22.83 31.45 29.01
C GLY A 453 21.84 31.07 27.93
N ASP A 454 22.36 30.76 26.76
CA ASP A 454 21.56 30.31 25.63
C ASP A 454 21.70 28.79 25.51
N ASP A 455 20.64 28.08 25.87
CA ASP A 455 20.52 26.63 25.84
C ASP A 455 19.56 26.23 24.71
N VAL A 456 20.08 25.55 23.69
CA VAL A 456 19.36 25.29 22.44
C VAL A 456 19.40 23.81 22.12
N PRO A 457 18.24 23.10 22.04
CA PRO A 457 18.22 21.73 21.55
C PRO A 457 18.44 21.73 20.03
N ASP A 458 19.17 20.73 19.54
CA ASP A 458 19.50 20.58 18.12
C ASP A 458 18.75 19.41 17.45
N ALA A 459 18.51 18.32 18.20
CA ALA A 459 17.85 17.11 17.72
C ALA A 459 17.30 16.27 18.88
N LEU A 460 16.25 15.50 18.59
CA LEU A 460 15.61 14.53 19.48
C LEU A 460 15.74 13.13 18.87
N GLY A 461 16.06 12.13 19.69
CA GLY A 461 16.09 10.74 19.27
C GLY A 461 15.62 9.81 20.39
N MET A 462 15.36 8.55 20.06
CA MET A 462 15.07 7.52 21.06
C MET A 462 16.32 6.72 21.39
N SER A 463 16.44 6.34 22.66
CA SER A 463 17.35 5.28 23.10
C SER A 463 16.78 3.90 22.76
N ALA A 464 17.60 2.85 22.94
CA ALA A 464 17.13 1.48 22.79
C ALA A 464 16.13 1.05 23.88
N THR A 465 16.01 1.82 24.97
CA THR A 465 15.03 1.64 26.05
C THR A 465 13.77 2.49 25.83
N GLY A 466 13.57 3.05 24.63
CA GLY A 466 12.39 3.87 24.31
C GLY A 466 12.30 5.19 25.08
N SER A 467 13.37 5.60 25.77
CA SER A 467 13.44 6.88 26.47
C SER A 467 14.10 7.97 25.62
N PRO A 468 13.70 9.25 25.76
CA PRO A 468 14.16 10.34 24.91
C PRO A 468 15.62 10.74 25.18
N VAL A 469 16.34 10.98 24.08
CA VAL A 469 17.71 11.49 24.05
C VAL A 469 17.71 12.85 23.35
N VAL A 470 18.08 13.89 24.08
CA VAL A 470 18.14 15.26 23.60
C VAL A 470 19.58 15.65 23.36
N SER A 471 19.88 16.09 22.14
CA SER A 471 21.13 16.81 21.86
C SER A 471 20.91 18.31 21.96
N PHE A 472 21.88 19.03 22.52
CA PHE A 472 21.79 20.47 22.71
C PHE A 472 23.16 21.13 22.66
N ILE A 473 23.16 22.44 22.49
CA ILE A 473 24.32 23.30 22.70
C ILE A 473 24.02 24.31 23.80
N SER A 474 25.03 24.64 24.59
CA SER A 474 24.91 25.67 25.63
C SER A 474 26.16 26.50 25.76
N ASN A 475 25.99 27.79 26.04
CA ASN A 475 27.08 28.73 26.31
C ASN A 475 27.30 29.02 27.80
N SER A 476 26.62 28.29 28.70
CA SER A 476 26.74 28.47 30.14
C SER A 476 26.64 27.15 30.90
N ASP A 477 27.07 27.14 32.17
CA ASP A 477 26.83 26.00 33.05
C ASP A 477 25.32 25.84 33.27
N GLY A 478 24.83 24.60 33.27
CA GLY A 478 23.40 24.30 33.34
C GLY A 478 23.08 22.98 34.06
N VAL A 479 21.79 22.71 34.23
CA VAL A 479 21.27 21.47 34.80
C VAL A 479 20.23 20.88 33.85
N TYR A 480 20.39 19.60 33.55
CA TYR A 480 19.56 18.82 32.64
C TYR A 480 19.08 17.57 33.39
N GLY A 481 17.81 17.57 33.79
CA GLY A 481 17.27 16.62 34.78
C GLY A 481 18.03 16.72 36.12
N THR A 482 18.68 15.63 36.53
CA THR A 482 19.57 15.60 37.71
C THR A 482 21.06 15.82 37.40
N HIS A 483 21.42 15.97 36.12
CA HIS A 483 22.81 16.02 35.67
C HIS A 483 23.30 17.45 35.47
N ALA A 484 24.52 17.74 35.93
CA ALA A 484 25.17 19.02 35.71
C ALA A 484 25.88 19.05 34.36
N PHE A 485 25.69 20.14 33.61
CA PHE A 485 26.44 20.47 32.42
C PHE A 485 27.45 21.58 32.78
N ASP A 486 28.74 21.27 32.66
CA ASP A 486 29.82 22.23 32.86
C ASP A 486 30.28 22.77 31.50
N GLN A 487 30.03 24.04 31.24
CA GLN A 487 30.51 24.71 30.04
C GLN A 487 31.95 25.18 30.24
N ARG A 488 32.77 24.99 29.21
CA ARG A 488 34.21 25.28 29.26
C ARG A 488 34.58 26.43 28.32
N GLN A 489 34.07 26.42 27.10
CA GLN A 489 34.37 27.42 26.06
C GLN A 489 33.14 27.71 25.19
N GLN A 490 33.02 28.96 24.72
CA GLN A 490 31.94 29.46 23.85
C GLN A 490 30.62 28.69 23.92
N TYR A 491 30.29 27.87 22.90
CA TYR A 491 29.19 26.91 22.96
C TYR A 491 29.80 25.51 22.98
N ASP A 492 29.44 24.71 23.99
CA ASP A 492 29.78 23.29 24.06
C ASP A 492 28.50 22.47 23.79
N MET A 493 28.66 21.24 23.30
CA MET A 493 27.54 20.34 23.02
C MET A 493 27.31 19.34 24.16
N GLY A 494 26.05 18.99 24.36
CA GLY A 494 25.62 17.98 25.30
C GLY A 494 24.65 16.99 24.67
N LEU A 495 24.65 15.79 25.24
CA LEU A 495 23.70 14.74 24.96
C LEU A 495 23.12 14.28 26.30
N TRP A 496 21.81 14.38 26.44
CA TRP A 496 21.09 14.10 27.66
C TRP A 496 20.06 13.00 27.41
N LEU A 497 20.28 11.84 28.02
CA LEU A 497 19.29 10.77 28.11
C LEU A 497 18.43 11.02 29.35
N TYR A 498 17.13 11.16 29.16
CA TYR A 498 16.16 11.31 30.23
C TYR A 498 15.38 10.00 30.40
N GLU A 499 15.62 9.27 31.47
CA GLU A 499 14.93 8.03 31.81
C GLU A 499 14.19 8.19 33.13
N THR A 500 13.00 7.61 33.22
CA THR A 500 12.17 7.60 34.43
C THR A 500 11.58 6.21 34.66
N ASP A 501 11.29 5.94 35.94
CA ASP A 501 10.43 4.84 36.41
C ASP A 501 9.38 5.50 37.30
N LEU A 502 8.23 5.80 36.71
CA LEU A 502 7.25 6.72 37.29
C LEU A 502 6.43 6.06 38.39
N ASP A 503 6.07 4.80 38.21
CA ASP A 503 5.24 4.01 39.11
C ASP A 503 6.02 3.10 40.06
N LEU A 504 7.35 3.03 39.90
CA LEU A 504 8.31 2.36 40.77
C LEU A 504 8.16 0.85 40.79
N ASP A 505 7.78 0.24 39.67
CA ASP A 505 7.66 -1.21 39.53
C ASP A 505 8.98 -1.89 39.13
N GLY A 506 9.99 -1.10 38.74
CA GLY A 506 11.32 -1.53 38.34
C GLY A 506 11.53 -1.70 36.84
N VAL A 507 10.55 -1.33 36.02
CA VAL A 507 10.61 -1.18 34.57
C VAL A 507 10.76 0.32 34.25
N LEU A 508 11.50 0.65 33.18
CA LEU A 508 11.66 2.05 32.78
C LEU A 508 10.52 2.46 31.87
N ASP A 509 9.98 3.67 32.04
CA ASP A 509 8.81 4.18 31.31
C ASP A 509 8.92 4.03 29.78
N GLY A 510 10.14 4.05 29.22
CA GLY A 510 10.34 3.90 27.78
C GLY A 510 10.15 2.47 27.24
N ILE A 511 10.18 1.45 28.10
CA ILE A 511 9.88 0.04 27.76
C ILE A 511 8.71 -0.52 28.58
N ASP A 512 8.13 0.29 29.46
CA ASP A 512 7.00 -0.08 30.28
C ASP A 512 5.71 -0.03 29.45
N ASN A 513 4.99 -1.14 29.37
CA ASN A 513 3.71 -1.19 28.67
C ASN A 513 2.57 -0.54 29.50
N CYS A 514 2.80 -0.22 30.77
CA CYS A 514 1.93 0.58 31.61
C CYS A 514 2.70 1.62 32.46
N PRO A 515 3.30 2.66 31.86
CA PRO A 515 4.24 3.60 32.52
C PRO A 515 3.73 4.39 33.75
N LYS A 516 2.48 4.20 34.14
CA LYS A 516 1.83 4.90 35.27
C LYS A 516 1.22 3.93 36.28
N LEU A 517 1.19 2.64 35.97
CA LEU A 517 0.52 1.63 36.77
C LEU A 517 1.40 0.40 36.92
N ALA A 518 1.99 0.31 38.10
CA ALA A 518 2.98 -0.71 38.42
C ALA A 518 2.55 -2.14 38.08
N ASN A 519 3.23 -2.74 37.09
CA ASN A 519 3.01 -4.10 36.58
C ASN A 519 4.36 -4.75 36.22
N SER A 520 5.17 -5.00 37.24
CA SER A 520 6.56 -5.49 37.09
C SER A 520 6.75 -6.81 36.30
N ASP A 521 5.68 -7.53 35.99
CA ASP A 521 5.65 -8.72 35.14
C ASP A 521 5.39 -8.42 33.66
N GLN A 522 4.94 -7.21 33.32
CA GLN A 522 4.73 -6.69 31.96
C GLN A 522 3.87 -7.64 31.13
N ALA A 523 2.80 -8.16 31.77
CA ALA A 523 1.82 -8.97 31.08
C ALA A 523 1.13 -8.14 30.00
N ASN A 524 0.92 -8.75 28.84
CA ASN A 524 0.27 -8.20 27.66
C ASN A 524 -0.24 -9.41 26.87
N LEU A 525 -1.53 -9.71 27.01
CA LEU A 525 -2.16 -10.91 26.48
C LEU A 525 -2.21 -10.83 24.94
N ASP A 526 -2.84 -9.81 24.40
CA ASP A 526 -3.07 -9.62 22.95
C ASP A 526 -1.81 -9.11 22.18
N ASN A 527 -0.79 -8.66 22.91
CA ASN A 527 0.47 -8.08 22.40
C ASN A 527 0.29 -6.75 21.67
N ASP A 528 -0.64 -5.91 22.13
CA ASP A 528 -0.80 -4.54 21.64
C ASP A 528 0.18 -3.55 22.33
N ALA A 529 -0.10 -2.24 22.26
CA ALA A 529 0.77 -1.21 22.84
C ALA A 529 0.60 -1.02 24.37
N PHE A 530 -0.48 -1.52 24.94
CA PHE A 530 -0.84 -1.43 26.35
C PHE A 530 -0.55 -2.77 27.05
N GLY A 531 -0.37 -2.76 28.36
CA GLY A 531 -0.23 -3.99 29.15
C GLY A 531 -1.53 -4.31 29.87
N ASP A 532 -1.75 -5.58 30.23
CA ASP A 532 -3.00 -6.06 30.86
C ASP A 532 -3.46 -5.20 32.06
N ALA A 533 -2.53 -4.54 32.75
CA ALA A 533 -2.85 -3.70 33.90
C ALA A 533 -3.55 -2.39 33.54
N CYS A 534 -3.22 -1.80 32.39
CA CYS A 534 -3.67 -0.48 31.94
C CYS A 534 -4.37 -0.51 30.57
N ASP A 535 -4.60 -1.71 30.04
CA ASP A 535 -5.41 -1.95 28.87
C ASP A 535 -6.90 -1.86 29.22
N ASP A 536 -7.67 -1.24 28.32
CA ASP A 536 -9.13 -1.14 28.44
C ASP A 536 -9.83 -2.34 27.75
N ASP A 537 -9.11 -3.16 26.97
CA ASP A 537 -9.56 -4.36 26.23
C ASP A 537 -8.41 -5.39 26.17
N ILE A 538 -8.32 -6.27 27.17
CA ILE A 538 -7.11 -7.08 27.42
C ILE A 538 -6.86 -8.18 26.38
N ASP A 539 -7.90 -8.75 25.75
CA ASP A 539 -7.74 -9.80 24.73
C ASP A 539 -7.99 -9.31 23.30
N GLY A 540 -8.37 -8.05 23.14
CA GLY A 540 -8.42 -7.33 21.88
C GLY A 540 -9.62 -7.70 21.01
N ASP A 541 -10.71 -8.15 21.62
CA ASP A 541 -11.93 -8.58 20.93
C ASP A 541 -12.88 -7.42 20.57
N SER A 542 -12.54 -6.19 20.98
CA SER A 542 -13.30 -4.94 20.84
C SER A 542 -14.44 -4.71 21.83
N VAL A 543 -14.54 -5.51 22.90
CA VAL A 543 -15.43 -5.28 24.05
C VAL A 543 -14.59 -4.77 25.22
N PRO A 544 -14.92 -3.60 25.81
CA PRO A 544 -14.17 -3.11 26.95
C PRO A 544 -14.26 -4.05 28.15
N ASN A 545 -13.16 -4.21 28.90
CA ASN A 545 -13.06 -5.08 30.09
C ASN A 545 -14.17 -4.88 31.15
N GLU A 546 -14.84 -3.72 31.17
CA GLU A 546 -15.94 -3.42 32.10
C GLU A 546 -17.31 -3.94 31.64
N ASP A 547 -17.45 -4.17 30.34
CA ASP A 547 -18.64 -4.70 29.66
C ASP A 547 -18.41 -6.15 29.19
N ASP A 548 -17.22 -6.70 29.41
CA ASP A 548 -16.80 -8.07 29.04
C ASP A 548 -16.87 -9.03 30.24
N ASP A 549 -17.55 -10.17 30.07
CA ASP A 549 -17.69 -11.25 31.06
C ASP A 549 -16.50 -12.24 31.02
N CYS A 550 -15.73 -12.21 29.94
CA CYS A 550 -14.47 -12.91 29.67
C CYS A 550 -13.25 -11.99 29.40
N PRO A 551 -12.88 -11.00 30.24
CA PRO A 551 -11.80 -10.00 29.97
C PRO A 551 -10.37 -10.49 29.78
N ALA A 552 -10.12 -11.80 29.73
CA ALA A 552 -8.81 -12.37 29.46
C ALA A 552 -9.01 -13.70 28.75
N GLY A 553 -9.83 -13.67 27.71
CA GLY A 553 -10.38 -14.80 26.97
C GLY A 553 -9.48 -15.28 25.85
N ASP A 554 -10.09 -15.94 24.87
CA ASP A 554 -9.39 -16.36 23.66
C ASP A 554 -9.03 -15.15 22.78
N MET A 555 -7.85 -15.16 22.16
CA MET A 555 -7.43 -14.03 21.31
C MET A 555 -7.64 -14.29 19.81
N GLY A 556 -7.65 -13.21 19.02
CA GLY A 556 -7.58 -13.27 17.55
C GLY A 556 -8.94 -13.46 16.87
N TRP A 557 -10.00 -13.03 17.53
CA TRP A 557 -11.34 -12.87 17.00
C TRP A 557 -11.86 -11.49 17.42
N ALA A 558 -13.05 -11.10 16.96
CA ALA A 558 -13.67 -9.84 17.38
C ALA A 558 -15.13 -10.12 17.69
N ALA A 559 -15.64 -9.53 18.77
CA ALA A 559 -17.04 -9.61 19.16
C ALA A 559 -17.96 -9.07 18.05
N ASN A 560 -18.90 -9.91 17.64
CA ASN A 560 -19.93 -9.59 16.65
C ASN A 560 -21.03 -10.65 16.71
N SER A 561 -22.18 -10.34 16.12
CA SER A 561 -23.38 -11.19 16.17
C SER A 561 -23.26 -12.62 15.64
N VAL A 562 -22.11 -13.02 15.08
CA VAL A 562 -21.85 -14.39 14.62
C VAL A 562 -21.01 -15.17 15.63
N SER A 563 -20.08 -14.52 16.33
CA SER A 563 -19.10 -15.16 17.23
C SER A 563 -19.28 -14.84 18.71
N ASP A 564 -20.13 -13.86 19.02
CA ASP A 564 -20.56 -13.42 20.34
C ASP A 564 -22.03 -12.99 20.19
N HIS A 565 -22.94 -13.89 20.52
CA HIS A 565 -24.36 -13.76 20.19
C HIS A 565 -25.09 -12.77 21.10
N ASP A 566 -24.78 -12.75 22.40
CA ASP A 566 -25.38 -11.84 23.38
C ASP A 566 -24.61 -10.53 23.57
N GLY A 567 -23.37 -10.46 23.09
CA GLY A 567 -22.55 -9.26 23.10
C GLY A 567 -21.81 -9.04 24.41
N ASP A 568 -21.53 -10.11 25.16
CA ASP A 568 -20.90 -10.05 26.49
C ASP A 568 -19.36 -10.17 26.46
N GLY A 569 -18.75 -10.25 25.27
CA GLY A 569 -17.28 -10.40 25.11
C GLY A 569 -16.76 -11.83 25.29
N CYS A 570 -17.63 -12.80 25.60
CA CYS A 570 -17.27 -14.20 25.59
C CYS A 570 -17.50 -14.82 24.22
N ARG A 571 -16.53 -15.60 23.73
CA ARG A 571 -16.69 -16.32 22.47
C ARG A 571 -17.61 -17.52 22.60
N ASP A 572 -18.73 -17.51 21.88
CA ASP A 572 -19.74 -18.60 21.79
C ASP A 572 -19.10 -20.02 21.71
N LEU A 573 -18.05 -20.15 20.90
CA LEU A 573 -17.51 -21.47 20.57
C LEU A 573 -16.68 -22.11 21.70
N THR A 574 -16.08 -21.30 22.57
CA THR A 574 -14.96 -21.76 23.42
C THR A 574 -15.04 -21.36 24.88
N GLU A 575 -15.61 -20.21 25.21
CA GLU A 575 -15.57 -19.67 26.57
C GLU A 575 -16.91 -19.15 27.10
N ASP A 576 -17.83 -18.79 26.21
CA ASP A 576 -19.23 -18.64 26.56
C ASP A 576 -19.86 -20.03 26.84
N LEU A 577 -20.77 -20.07 27.79
CA LEU A 577 -21.52 -21.26 28.18
C LEU A 577 -23.04 -21.05 28.09
N ASP A 578 -23.51 -19.85 27.73
CA ASP A 578 -24.91 -19.43 27.71
C ASP A 578 -25.14 -18.35 26.63
N ASP A 579 -24.95 -18.72 25.35
CA ASP A 579 -24.85 -17.80 24.19
C ASP A 579 -25.96 -16.72 24.10
N ASP A 580 -27.16 -16.94 24.67
CA ASP A 580 -28.30 -16.00 24.62
C ASP A 580 -28.77 -15.46 26.00
N GLU A 581 -28.01 -15.75 27.05
CA GLU A 581 -28.21 -15.33 28.43
C GLU A 581 -29.60 -15.65 29.02
N ASP A 582 -30.24 -16.75 28.57
CA ASP A 582 -31.57 -17.14 29.03
C ASP A 582 -31.60 -17.87 30.38
N GLY A 583 -30.41 -18.28 30.86
CA GLY A 583 -30.16 -19.01 32.09
C GLY A 583 -30.09 -20.54 31.94
N ILE A 584 -30.07 -21.08 30.72
CA ILE A 584 -29.92 -22.50 30.38
C ILE A 584 -28.66 -22.68 29.53
N PHE A 585 -27.58 -23.16 30.15
CA PHE A 585 -26.32 -23.41 29.42
C PHE A 585 -26.47 -24.27 28.15
N ASP A 586 -25.69 -23.97 27.11
CA ASP A 586 -25.79 -24.56 25.75
C ASP A 586 -25.76 -26.08 25.73
N GLU A 587 -25.06 -26.74 26.66
CA GLU A 587 -25.03 -28.21 26.75
C GLU A 587 -26.43 -28.80 27.03
N TYR A 588 -27.32 -28.00 27.63
CA TYR A 588 -28.69 -28.35 28.01
C TYR A 588 -29.75 -27.57 27.25
N ASP A 589 -29.35 -26.64 26.39
CA ASP A 589 -30.21 -25.81 25.56
C ASP A 589 -30.45 -26.45 24.17
N LEU A 590 -31.70 -26.44 23.69
CA LEU A 590 -32.07 -26.83 22.33
C LEU A 590 -32.15 -25.64 21.36
N CYS A 591 -32.13 -24.42 21.88
CA CYS A 591 -32.09 -23.12 21.24
C CYS A 591 -30.92 -22.24 21.77
N PRO A 592 -29.63 -22.68 21.71
CA PRO A 592 -28.52 -21.95 22.32
C PRO A 592 -28.40 -20.48 21.88
N LYS A 593 -28.73 -20.18 20.62
CA LYS A 593 -28.70 -18.81 20.05
C LYS A 593 -30.09 -18.18 19.98
N GLY A 594 -30.89 -18.35 21.02
CA GLY A 594 -32.22 -17.79 21.12
C GLY A 594 -32.21 -16.27 21.30
N PRO A 595 -33.37 -15.64 21.60
CA PRO A 595 -33.46 -14.21 21.76
C PRO A 595 -32.73 -13.73 23.03
N VAL A 596 -31.63 -13.01 22.83
CA VAL A 596 -30.79 -12.44 23.90
C VAL A 596 -31.61 -11.77 25.01
N GLY A 597 -31.38 -12.20 26.24
CA GLY A 597 -31.99 -11.64 27.46
C GLY A 597 -33.47 -11.97 27.67
N TRP A 598 -34.03 -12.90 26.88
CA TRP A 598 -35.19 -13.68 27.32
C TRP A 598 -34.79 -14.53 28.53
N ILE A 599 -35.74 -15.03 29.33
CA ILE A 599 -35.38 -15.85 30.49
C ILE A 599 -36.29 -17.07 30.49
N SER A 600 -35.70 -18.27 30.52
CA SER A 600 -36.46 -19.51 30.65
C SER A 600 -37.20 -19.57 31.99
N THR A 601 -38.52 -19.77 31.94
CA THR A 601 -39.38 -19.90 33.13
C THR A 601 -40.36 -21.05 32.99
N GLU A 602 -40.79 -21.66 34.10
CA GLU A 602 -41.79 -22.74 34.11
C GLU A 602 -43.13 -22.40 33.42
N GLU A 603 -43.37 -21.13 33.07
CA GLU A 603 -44.58 -20.65 32.37
C GLU A 603 -44.37 -20.42 30.86
N SER A 604 -43.14 -20.14 30.42
CA SER A 604 -42.77 -19.84 29.02
C SER A 604 -41.96 -20.93 28.34
N ASP A 605 -41.38 -21.83 29.12
CA ASP A 605 -40.66 -23.03 28.73
C ASP A 605 -40.99 -24.14 29.76
N ILE A 606 -41.97 -24.96 29.42
CA ILE A 606 -42.49 -26.01 30.31
C ILE A 606 -41.49 -27.15 30.52
N GLU A 607 -40.59 -27.36 29.55
CA GLU A 607 -39.61 -28.45 29.53
C GLU A 607 -38.28 -28.07 30.16
N SER A 608 -38.01 -26.77 30.29
CA SER A 608 -36.73 -26.20 30.68
C SER A 608 -35.62 -26.65 29.74
N ASP A 609 -35.86 -26.55 28.44
CA ASP A 609 -34.90 -26.89 27.38
C ASP A 609 -34.36 -25.68 26.62
N GLY A 610 -34.60 -24.46 27.13
CA GLY A 610 -34.06 -23.19 26.58
C GLY A 610 -34.86 -22.65 25.39
N CYS A 611 -35.84 -23.42 24.92
CA CYS A 611 -36.73 -22.99 23.85
C CYS A 611 -38.07 -22.49 24.39
N SER A 612 -38.54 -21.35 23.87
CA SER A 612 -39.88 -20.82 24.12
C SER A 612 -40.95 -21.69 23.46
N ASP A 613 -42.05 -21.94 24.19
CA ASP A 613 -43.20 -22.75 23.75
C ASP A 613 -44.07 -22.13 22.60
N GLU A 614 -43.58 -21.10 21.89
CA GLU A 614 -44.33 -20.38 20.85
C GLU A 614 -43.99 -20.93 19.44
N ASP A 615 -45.02 -21.27 18.67
CA ASP A 615 -44.94 -21.81 17.29
C ASP A 615 -46.09 -21.18 16.47
N ASN A 616 -45.76 -20.13 15.72
CA ASN A 616 -46.75 -19.27 15.08
C ASN A 616 -47.38 -19.90 13.83
N ASP A 617 -46.64 -20.73 13.10
CA ASP A 617 -47.08 -21.29 11.82
C ASP A 617 -47.45 -22.78 11.89
N ASN A 618 -47.23 -23.40 13.04
CA ASN A 618 -47.62 -24.75 13.45
C ASN A 618 -46.99 -25.85 12.59
N ASP A 619 -45.73 -25.66 12.19
CA ASP A 619 -45.00 -26.59 11.34
C ASP A 619 -44.25 -27.70 12.12
N GLY A 620 -44.09 -27.50 13.44
CA GLY A 620 -43.45 -28.42 14.37
C GLY A 620 -42.11 -27.95 14.92
N PHE A 621 -41.62 -26.78 14.51
CA PHE A 621 -40.51 -26.05 15.12
C PHE A 621 -41.06 -24.83 15.88
N VAL A 622 -40.43 -24.47 17.00
CA VAL A 622 -40.78 -23.25 17.74
C VAL A 622 -40.18 -22.05 17.03
N ASP A 623 -40.79 -20.87 17.17
CA ASP A 623 -40.36 -19.64 16.49
C ASP A 623 -38.86 -19.33 16.68
N GLN A 624 -38.25 -19.74 17.80
CA GLN A 624 -36.83 -19.55 18.09
C GLN A 624 -35.90 -20.53 17.35
N ALA A 625 -36.39 -21.71 16.99
CA ALA A 625 -35.64 -22.76 16.29
C ALA A 625 -36.09 -22.94 14.84
N ASP A 626 -36.96 -22.05 14.35
CA ASP A 626 -37.55 -22.07 13.03
C ASP A 626 -36.85 -21.03 12.15
N ASN A 627 -36.17 -21.47 11.09
CA ASN A 627 -35.54 -20.58 10.12
C ASN A 627 -36.55 -19.88 9.19
N CYS A 628 -37.84 -20.18 9.32
CA CYS A 628 -38.96 -19.45 8.73
C CYS A 628 -40.16 -19.29 9.68
N PRO A 629 -40.07 -18.50 10.78
CA PRO A 629 -41.07 -18.42 11.88
C PRO A 629 -42.51 -18.03 11.52
N SER A 630 -42.78 -17.74 10.25
CA SER A 630 -44.09 -17.36 9.74
C SER A 630 -44.53 -18.14 8.50
N VAL A 631 -43.69 -19.06 8.00
CA VAL A 631 -43.90 -19.81 6.76
C VAL A 631 -43.55 -21.28 6.98
N ALA A 632 -44.58 -22.07 7.28
CA ALA A 632 -44.43 -23.47 7.62
C ALA A 632 -43.54 -24.27 6.65
N ASN A 633 -42.39 -24.70 7.13
CA ASN A 633 -41.35 -25.41 6.41
C ASN A 633 -40.78 -26.57 7.27
N PRO A 634 -41.54 -27.67 7.47
CA PRO A 634 -41.16 -28.75 8.40
C PRO A 634 -39.85 -29.50 8.09
N THR A 635 -39.18 -29.16 6.99
CA THR A 635 -37.85 -29.68 6.64
C THR A 635 -36.71 -28.81 7.11
N GLN A 636 -36.96 -27.54 7.48
CA GLN A 636 -35.95 -26.54 7.86
C GLN A 636 -34.78 -26.55 6.86
N ALA A 637 -35.14 -26.55 5.57
CA ALA A 637 -34.15 -26.52 4.50
C ALA A 637 -33.60 -25.10 4.39
N ASP A 638 -32.30 -25.00 4.25
CA ASP A 638 -31.50 -23.79 4.25
C ASP A 638 -30.26 -24.15 3.41
N LEU A 639 -30.29 -23.74 2.14
CA LEU A 639 -29.33 -24.20 1.14
C LEU A 639 -27.99 -23.49 1.29
N ASP A 640 -27.97 -22.19 1.56
CA ASP A 640 -26.77 -21.37 1.74
C ASP A 640 -26.28 -21.32 3.20
N ASN A 641 -27.11 -21.71 4.16
CA ASN A 641 -26.86 -21.68 5.61
C ASN A 641 -26.72 -20.26 6.16
N ASP A 642 -27.46 -19.29 5.62
CA ASP A 642 -27.53 -17.93 6.17
C ASP A 642 -28.46 -17.80 7.39
N GLY A 643 -29.19 -18.89 7.72
CA GLY A 643 -30.14 -18.95 8.83
C GLY A 643 -31.58 -18.56 8.46
N VAL A 644 -31.84 -18.26 7.19
CA VAL A 644 -33.17 -18.04 6.60
C VAL A 644 -33.53 -19.26 5.76
N GLY A 645 -34.67 -19.91 6.06
CA GLY A 645 -35.02 -21.13 5.34
C GLY A 645 -35.44 -20.90 3.88
N ASP A 646 -35.16 -21.87 2.99
CA ASP A 646 -35.54 -21.86 1.56
C ASP A 646 -37.01 -21.50 1.28
N ALA A 647 -37.88 -21.68 2.27
CA ALA A 647 -39.31 -21.42 2.16
C ALA A 647 -39.66 -19.92 2.26
N CYS A 648 -38.82 -19.14 2.94
CA CYS A 648 -38.99 -17.72 3.18
C CYS A 648 -37.81 -16.86 2.69
N ASP A 649 -36.75 -17.50 2.21
CA ASP A 649 -35.60 -16.87 1.58
C ASP A 649 -35.87 -16.45 0.11
N LEU A 650 -35.34 -15.29 -0.26
CA LEU A 650 -35.42 -14.69 -1.59
C LEU A 650 -34.16 -14.95 -2.44
N ASP A 651 -33.06 -15.42 -1.85
CA ASP A 651 -31.76 -15.69 -2.48
C ASP A 651 -31.20 -17.00 -1.90
N LYS A 652 -31.70 -18.13 -2.42
CA LYS A 652 -31.65 -19.42 -1.70
C LYS A 652 -30.26 -20.03 -1.61
N ASP A 653 -29.43 -19.77 -2.59
CA ASP A 653 -28.05 -20.25 -2.71
C ASP A 653 -27.02 -19.21 -2.28
N GLY A 654 -27.47 -17.99 -1.96
CA GLY A 654 -26.67 -16.95 -1.31
C GLY A 654 -25.61 -16.36 -2.24
N ASP A 655 -25.84 -16.39 -3.55
CA ASP A 655 -24.90 -15.86 -4.54
C ASP A 655 -25.02 -14.34 -4.72
N GLY A 656 -26.05 -13.72 -4.15
CA GLY A 656 -26.30 -12.29 -4.18
C GLY A 656 -27.32 -11.85 -5.23
N ILE A 657 -27.89 -12.76 -6.03
CA ILE A 657 -28.94 -12.50 -7.02
C ILE A 657 -30.26 -13.11 -6.52
N SER A 658 -31.29 -12.27 -6.36
CA SER A 658 -32.56 -12.74 -5.78
C SER A 658 -33.54 -13.26 -6.84
N ILE A 659 -34.36 -14.24 -6.45
CA ILE A 659 -35.50 -14.71 -7.25
C ILE A 659 -36.50 -13.55 -7.47
N PRO A 660 -36.95 -13.26 -8.70
CA PRO A 660 -36.91 -14.10 -9.90
C PRO A 660 -35.83 -13.73 -10.93
N ASP A 661 -34.89 -12.85 -10.58
CA ASP A 661 -33.85 -12.38 -11.50
C ASP A 661 -32.71 -13.41 -11.61
N ASP A 662 -32.67 -14.38 -10.69
CA ASP A 662 -31.76 -15.52 -10.66
C ASP A 662 -32.28 -16.73 -11.49
N ASN A 663 -31.48 -17.14 -12.47
CA ASN A 663 -31.74 -18.27 -13.38
C ASN A 663 -31.27 -19.63 -12.83
N CYS A 664 -30.38 -19.63 -11.83
CA CYS A 664 -29.82 -20.82 -11.18
C CYS A 664 -30.11 -20.92 -9.66
N PRO A 665 -31.36 -20.74 -9.18
CA PRO A 665 -31.70 -20.46 -7.76
C PRO A 665 -31.61 -21.62 -6.77
N ASN A 666 -30.87 -22.67 -7.10
CA ASN A 666 -30.63 -23.80 -6.20
C ASN A 666 -29.21 -24.35 -6.37
N ASP A 667 -28.24 -23.47 -6.58
CA ASP A 667 -26.85 -23.83 -6.70
C ASP A 667 -26.33 -24.45 -5.39
N ILE A 668 -25.71 -25.62 -5.54
CA ILE A 668 -25.30 -26.42 -4.38
C ILE A 668 -23.93 -26.01 -3.83
N ASN A 669 -23.15 -25.28 -4.62
CA ASN A 669 -21.87 -24.76 -4.21
C ASN A 669 -22.09 -23.31 -3.79
N SER A 670 -21.57 -22.92 -2.64
CA SER A 670 -21.61 -21.51 -2.23
C SER A 670 -20.55 -20.73 -3.01
N TRP A 671 -20.98 -19.70 -3.73
CA TRP A 671 -20.18 -18.72 -4.44
C TRP A 671 -20.92 -17.38 -4.42
N ILE A 672 -20.30 -16.29 -4.91
CA ILE A 672 -20.95 -14.97 -5.00
C ILE A 672 -20.85 -14.51 -6.44
N SER A 673 -21.97 -14.03 -6.99
CA SER A 673 -22.05 -13.44 -8.32
C SER A 673 -21.25 -12.15 -8.40
N PHE A 674 -20.26 -12.16 -9.30
CA PHE A 674 -19.56 -10.97 -9.75
C PHE A 674 -19.40 -11.02 -11.26
N SER A 675 -19.26 -9.84 -11.88
CA SER A 675 -19.10 -9.67 -13.33
C SER A 675 -17.88 -10.34 -13.99
N TRP A 676 -17.10 -11.14 -13.25
CA TRP A 676 -15.92 -11.87 -13.74
C TRP A 676 -16.02 -13.40 -13.62
N ASN A 677 -17.04 -13.91 -12.91
CA ASN A 677 -17.36 -15.34 -12.79
C ASN A 677 -18.83 -15.66 -13.09
N ASP A 678 -19.64 -14.63 -13.26
CA ASP A 678 -21.01 -14.61 -13.75
C ASP A 678 -21.08 -13.36 -14.65
N TYR A 679 -20.89 -13.55 -15.96
CA TYR A 679 -20.61 -12.46 -16.87
C TYR A 679 -21.87 -11.60 -17.12
N ASP A 680 -23.04 -12.20 -17.33
CA ASP A 680 -24.29 -11.49 -17.55
C ASP A 680 -25.02 -11.07 -16.25
N VAL A 681 -24.60 -11.60 -15.11
CA VAL A 681 -25.10 -11.33 -13.74
C VAL A 681 -26.51 -11.89 -13.53
N ASP A 682 -26.76 -13.10 -14.01
CA ASP A 682 -28.04 -13.80 -13.90
C ASP A 682 -28.10 -14.85 -12.78
N GLY A 683 -27.04 -14.99 -11.98
CA GLY A 683 -26.95 -15.98 -10.89
C GLY A 683 -26.43 -17.34 -11.35
N CYS A 684 -25.97 -17.50 -12.59
CA CYS A 684 -25.35 -18.72 -13.08
C CYS A 684 -23.82 -18.56 -13.20
N LEU A 685 -23.07 -19.57 -12.75
CA LEU A 685 -21.61 -19.54 -12.80
C LEU A 685 -21.07 -19.96 -14.18
N ASP A 686 -20.32 -19.07 -14.86
CA ASP A 686 -19.71 -19.27 -16.19
C ASP A 686 -18.93 -20.61 -16.31
N GLU A 687 -18.18 -21.02 -15.28
CA GLU A 687 -17.29 -22.20 -15.38
C GLU A 687 -18.06 -23.53 -15.56
N GLY A 688 -19.39 -23.54 -15.34
CA GLY A 688 -20.20 -24.64 -15.86
C GLY A 688 -21.58 -24.86 -15.27
N ALA A 689 -22.18 -23.86 -14.63
CA ALA A 689 -23.63 -23.81 -14.40
C ALA A 689 -24.35 -23.01 -15.48
N ASP A 690 -23.65 -22.04 -16.07
CA ASP A 690 -24.06 -21.28 -17.25
C ASP A 690 -23.56 -21.96 -18.55
N ASP A 691 -24.38 -21.90 -19.61
CA ASP A 691 -24.04 -22.39 -20.96
C ASP A 691 -24.17 -21.24 -22.01
N ASP A 692 -24.48 -20.01 -21.59
CA ASP A 692 -24.78 -18.80 -22.39
C ASP A 692 -24.31 -17.54 -21.61
N ASP A 693 -22.98 -17.40 -21.47
CA ASP A 693 -22.33 -16.50 -20.48
C ASP A 693 -22.73 -15.01 -20.64
N ASP A 694 -23.19 -14.56 -21.81
CA ASP A 694 -23.61 -13.17 -22.05
C ASP A 694 -25.11 -12.97 -22.32
N ASP A 695 -25.93 -14.03 -22.23
CA ASP A 695 -27.38 -14.04 -22.47
C ASP A 695 -27.78 -13.35 -23.80
N ASP A 696 -27.09 -13.71 -24.87
CA ASP A 696 -27.39 -13.32 -26.24
C ASP A 696 -28.27 -14.36 -26.99
N ALA A 697 -28.63 -15.44 -26.29
CA ALA A 697 -29.40 -16.60 -26.77
C ALA A 697 -28.65 -17.58 -27.70
N VAL A 698 -27.33 -17.45 -27.81
CA VAL A 698 -26.42 -18.33 -28.53
C VAL A 698 -25.44 -18.96 -27.55
N LEU A 699 -25.67 -20.24 -27.21
CA LEU A 699 -24.79 -20.98 -26.31
C LEU A 699 -23.30 -20.86 -26.70
N ASP A 700 -22.40 -20.69 -25.72
CA ASP A 700 -20.95 -20.45 -25.91
C ASP A 700 -20.27 -21.41 -26.89
N VAL A 701 -20.75 -22.65 -26.94
CA VAL A 701 -20.19 -23.70 -27.80
C VAL A 701 -20.44 -23.47 -29.29
N ASN A 702 -21.41 -22.64 -29.64
CA ASN A 702 -21.75 -22.24 -31.01
C ASN A 702 -21.63 -20.72 -31.23
N ASP A 703 -21.13 -20.00 -30.23
CA ASP A 703 -20.96 -18.55 -30.26
C ASP A 703 -19.51 -18.19 -30.68
N ALA A 704 -19.38 -17.24 -31.59
CA ALA A 704 -18.13 -16.64 -32.02
C ALA A 704 -17.63 -15.56 -31.05
N CYS A 705 -18.52 -14.96 -30.27
CA CYS A 705 -18.32 -13.96 -29.22
C CYS A 705 -18.84 -14.39 -27.83
N PRO A 706 -18.42 -15.53 -27.23
CA PRO A 706 -18.97 -16.06 -25.95
C PRO A 706 -18.92 -15.18 -24.69
N MET A 707 -18.31 -14.00 -24.77
CA MET A 707 -18.25 -13.02 -23.67
C MET A 707 -18.34 -11.63 -24.31
N GLY A 708 -19.37 -11.44 -25.14
CA GLY A 708 -19.61 -10.30 -25.99
C GLY A 708 -20.47 -9.25 -25.33
N GLU A 709 -21.30 -8.57 -26.11
CA GLU A 709 -22.32 -7.67 -25.57
C GLU A 709 -23.41 -8.46 -24.84
N LYS A 710 -23.91 -7.90 -23.74
CA LYS A 710 -24.70 -8.68 -22.77
C LYS A 710 -26.20 -8.47 -22.87
N ASN A 711 -26.98 -9.47 -22.46
CA ASN A 711 -28.41 -9.40 -22.16
C ASN A 711 -29.25 -8.91 -23.35
N TRP A 712 -28.99 -9.39 -24.56
CA TRP A 712 -29.71 -9.00 -25.78
C TRP A 712 -30.36 -10.17 -26.52
N GLY A 713 -30.43 -11.37 -25.92
CA GLY A 713 -31.01 -12.55 -26.55
C GLY A 713 -32.48 -12.41 -26.96
N ASP A 714 -33.25 -11.57 -26.28
CA ASP A 714 -34.61 -11.21 -26.68
C ASP A 714 -34.67 -10.44 -28.03
N GLU A 715 -33.55 -9.81 -28.42
CA GLU A 715 -33.39 -8.97 -29.61
C GLU A 715 -32.44 -9.58 -30.66
N ALA A 716 -31.83 -10.75 -30.38
CA ALA A 716 -30.83 -11.43 -31.21
C ALA A 716 -31.16 -11.48 -32.71
N ALA A 717 -32.39 -11.87 -33.05
CA ALA A 717 -32.86 -11.95 -34.45
C ALA A 717 -32.85 -10.61 -35.25
N THR A 718 -32.51 -9.49 -34.61
CA THR A 718 -32.38 -8.17 -35.23
C THR A 718 -30.93 -7.69 -35.32
N PHE A 719 -30.05 -8.18 -34.44
CA PHE A 719 -28.70 -7.67 -34.23
C PHE A 719 -27.59 -8.72 -34.46
N ASP A 720 -27.99 -9.94 -34.81
CA ASP A 720 -27.12 -11.06 -35.19
C ASP A 720 -27.60 -11.56 -36.56
N HIS A 721 -27.00 -11.05 -37.63
CA HIS A 721 -27.49 -11.30 -38.99
C HIS A 721 -27.14 -12.72 -39.48
N ASP A 722 -25.96 -13.25 -39.15
CA ASP A 722 -25.51 -14.58 -39.55
C ASP A 722 -25.85 -15.69 -38.54
N GLY A 723 -26.18 -15.33 -37.30
CA GLY A 723 -26.58 -16.25 -36.25
C GLY A 723 -25.40 -16.81 -35.45
N ASP A 724 -24.26 -16.11 -35.41
CA ASP A 724 -23.02 -16.60 -34.82
C ASP A 724 -22.79 -16.14 -33.36
N GLY A 725 -23.67 -15.30 -32.81
CA GLY A 725 -23.60 -14.78 -31.44
C GLY A 725 -22.77 -13.50 -31.27
N CYS A 726 -22.27 -12.92 -32.36
CA CYS A 726 -21.65 -11.60 -32.32
C CYS A 726 -22.66 -10.50 -32.67
N HIS A 727 -22.72 -9.43 -31.87
CA HIS A 727 -23.57 -8.29 -32.20
C HIS A 727 -23.02 -7.49 -33.40
N ASP A 728 -23.76 -7.45 -34.52
CA ASP A 728 -23.41 -6.82 -35.81
C ASP A 728 -22.71 -5.44 -35.64
N ASP A 729 -23.35 -4.50 -34.91
CA ASP A 729 -22.87 -3.11 -34.83
C ASP A 729 -21.70 -2.87 -33.84
N LEU A 730 -21.41 -3.82 -32.95
CA LEU A 730 -20.60 -3.58 -31.75
C LEU A 730 -19.33 -4.43 -31.70
N GLU A 731 -19.40 -5.68 -32.13
CA GLU A 731 -18.30 -6.64 -31.98
C GLU A 731 -18.08 -7.58 -33.17
N ASP A 732 -19.06 -7.69 -34.07
CA ASP A 732 -18.86 -8.33 -35.36
C ASP A 732 -18.19 -7.37 -36.36
N ASP A 733 -17.34 -7.95 -37.20
CA ASP A 733 -16.51 -7.27 -38.21
C ASP A 733 -16.78 -7.89 -39.62
N ASP A 734 -17.69 -8.86 -39.73
CA ASP A 734 -18.07 -9.65 -40.92
C ASP A 734 -19.54 -10.15 -40.79
N ASP A 735 -20.52 -9.21 -40.77
CA ASP A 735 -21.92 -9.44 -40.35
C ASP A 735 -22.67 -10.59 -41.09
N ASP A 736 -22.17 -11.08 -42.24
CA ASP A 736 -22.78 -12.16 -43.00
C ASP A 736 -21.87 -13.39 -43.25
N GLU A 737 -20.75 -13.51 -42.52
CA GLU A 737 -19.80 -14.62 -42.57
C GLU A 737 -19.32 -15.01 -43.99
N ASP A 738 -19.28 -14.05 -44.91
CA ASP A 738 -18.85 -14.31 -46.30
C ASP A 738 -17.32 -14.31 -46.46
N GLY A 739 -16.62 -13.76 -45.46
CA GLY A 739 -15.17 -13.67 -45.37
C GLY A 739 -14.60 -12.32 -45.80
N ILE A 740 -15.44 -11.33 -46.11
CA ILE A 740 -15.08 -9.96 -46.45
C ILE A 740 -15.58 -9.00 -45.35
N LYS A 741 -14.64 -8.43 -44.60
CA LYS A 741 -14.96 -7.53 -43.49
C LYS A 741 -15.82 -6.31 -43.89
N ASP A 742 -16.76 -5.90 -43.06
CA ASP A 742 -17.72 -4.82 -43.35
C ASP A 742 -17.12 -3.50 -43.88
N PRO A 743 -15.95 -3.01 -43.39
CA PRO A 743 -15.40 -1.75 -43.89
C PRO A 743 -14.94 -1.80 -45.35
N ILE A 744 -14.73 -3.01 -45.89
CA ILE A 744 -14.36 -3.24 -47.28
C ILE A 744 -15.46 -3.94 -48.07
N ASP A 745 -16.44 -4.53 -47.40
CA ASP A 745 -17.64 -5.10 -48.00
C ASP A 745 -18.61 -4.01 -48.47
N ARG A 746 -19.20 -4.19 -49.65
CA ARG A 746 -20.25 -3.31 -50.16
C ARG A 746 -21.67 -3.75 -49.79
N CYS A 747 -21.81 -5.01 -49.41
CA CYS A 747 -22.99 -5.67 -48.90
C CYS A 747 -22.75 -6.30 -47.50
N PRO A 748 -22.32 -5.54 -46.46
CA PRO A 748 -21.97 -6.12 -45.15
C PRO A 748 -23.03 -7.05 -44.54
N ARG A 749 -24.33 -6.76 -44.74
CA ARG A 749 -25.45 -7.63 -44.31
C ARG A 749 -26.13 -8.28 -45.51
N GLY A 750 -25.33 -8.93 -46.34
CA GLY A 750 -25.72 -9.60 -47.57
C GLY A 750 -26.23 -11.02 -47.32
N LEU A 751 -26.04 -11.88 -48.30
CA LEU A 751 -26.41 -13.28 -48.20
C LEU A 751 -25.35 -14.04 -47.41
N ILE A 752 -25.77 -14.54 -46.24
CA ILE A 752 -24.90 -15.29 -45.33
C ILE A 752 -24.06 -16.37 -46.04
N GLY A 753 -22.73 -16.23 -45.94
CA GLY A 753 -21.71 -17.18 -46.36
C GLY A 753 -21.09 -16.91 -47.73
N ALA A 754 -19.81 -17.26 -47.85
CA ALA A 754 -18.94 -16.91 -48.98
C ALA A 754 -19.49 -17.20 -50.39
N ALA A 755 -19.32 -16.22 -51.29
CA ALA A 755 -19.59 -16.35 -52.71
C ALA A 755 -18.80 -17.53 -53.37
N GLN A 756 -19.45 -18.31 -54.24
CA GLN A 756 -18.73 -19.36 -54.99
C GLN A 756 -17.91 -18.76 -56.13
N ALA A 757 -16.91 -19.52 -56.59
CA ALA A 757 -16.02 -19.08 -57.67
C ALA A 757 -16.78 -18.60 -58.93
N GLY A 758 -16.67 -17.30 -59.22
CA GLY A 758 -17.30 -16.61 -60.35
C GLY A 758 -18.73 -16.12 -60.09
N GLN A 759 -19.12 -15.94 -58.83
CA GLN A 759 -20.36 -15.29 -58.41
C GLN A 759 -20.18 -13.86 -57.88
N ASP A 760 -18.94 -13.49 -57.57
CA ASP A 760 -18.49 -12.16 -57.17
C ASP A 760 -17.25 -11.91 -58.06
N ASN A 761 -17.44 -11.13 -59.11
CA ASN A 761 -16.47 -11.02 -60.20
C ASN A 761 -15.37 -9.98 -59.91
N ASP A 762 -15.68 -8.95 -59.13
CA ASP A 762 -14.75 -7.88 -58.77
C ASP A 762 -14.24 -7.95 -57.32
N GLY A 763 -14.82 -8.82 -56.50
CA GLY A 763 -14.30 -9.22 -55.19
C GLY A 763 -14.72 -8.27 -54.06
N ASP A 764 -15.92 -7.68 -54.12
CA ASP A 764 -16.35 -6.65 -53.18
C ASP A 764 -17.35 -7.09 -52.09
N GLY A 765 -17.60 -8.40 -52.00
CA GLY A 765 -18.50 -9.01 -51.02
C GLY A 765 -19.95 -9.14 -51.52
N CYS A 766 -20.33 -8.42 -52.58
CA CYS A 766 -21.65 -8.55 -53.16
C CYS A 766 -21.71 -9.66 -54.21
N ILE A 767 -22.74 -10.54 -54.14
CA ILE A 767 -22.97 -11.52 -55.20
C ILE A 767 -23.58 -10.83 -56.45
N ASP A 768 -22.81 -10.75 -57.54
CA ASP A 768 -23.14 -10.20 -58.89
C ASP A 768 -24.64 -10.36 -59.24
N ALA A 769 -25.15 -11.59 -59.13
CA ALA A 769 -26.46 -11.93 -59.67
C ALA A 769 -27.66 -11.46 -58.82
N VAL A 770 -27.43 -11.04 -57.57
CA VAL A 770 -28.49 -10.83 -56.58
C VAL A 770 -28.33 -9.53 -55.80
N GLU A 771 -27.10 -9.11 -55.52
CA GLU A 771 -26.77 -8.06 -54.54
C GLU A 771 -25.95 -6.92 -55.12
N ASP A 772 -25.24 -7.17 -56.23
CA ASP A 772 -24.51 -6.13 -56.96
C ASP A 772 -25.34 -5.58 -58.14
N ASP A 773 -25.17 -4.29 -58.42
CA ASP A 773 -25.78 -3.58 -59.56
C ASP A 773 -24.69 -3.11 -60.58
N ASP A 774 -23.40 -3.38 -60.35
CA ASP A 774 -22.23 -3.01 -61.16
C ASP A 774 -21.11 -4.08 -61.14
N ASP A 775 -21.37 -5.27 -61.72
CA ASP A 775 -20.60 -6.54 -61.63
C ASP A 775 -19.06 -6.47 -61.91
N ASP A 776 -18.57 -5.38 -62.50
CA ASP A 776 -17.15 -5.19 -62.83
C ASP A 776 -16.56 -3.86 -62.31
N GLN A 777 -17.34 -3.13 -61.53
CA GLN A 777 -16.95 -1.87 -60.88
C GLN A 777 -16.34 -0.81 -61.79
N ASP A 778 -16.65 -0.83 -63.09
CA ASP A 778 -16.16 0.19 -64.03
C ASP A 778 -16.91 1.54 -63.91
N GLY A 779 -17.98 1.56 -63.10
CA GLY A 779 -18.83 2.71 -62.81
C GLY A 779 -20.05 2.83 -63.73
N VAL A 780 -20.41 1.76 -64.45
CA VAL A 780 -21.58 1.68 -65.33
C VAL A 780 -22.43 0.46 -64.98
N LEU A 781 -23.53 0.71 -64.25
CA LEU A 781 -24.49 -0.34 -63.86
C LEU A 781 -24.87 -1.31 -64.99
N ASP A 782 -24.98 -2.60 -64.69
CA ASP A 782 -25.15 -3.71 -65.66
C ASP A 782 -26.25 -3.51 -66.70
N PRO A 783 -27.42 -2.90 -66.39
CA PRO A 783 -28.46 -2.69 -67.38
C PRO A 783 -28.05 -1.74 -68.52
N LEU A 784 -27.01 -0.93 -68.30
CA LEU A 784 -26.47 0.04 -69.24
C LEU A 784 -25.09 -0.35 -69.75
N ASP A 785 -24.41 -1.26 -69.08
CA ASP A 785 -23.14 -1.79 -69.52
C ASP A 785 -23.31 -2.87 -70.62
N ARG A 786 -22.42 -2.77 -71.60
CA ARG A 786 -22.33 -3.67 -72.76
C ARG A 786 -21.05 -4.48 -72.75
N CYS A 787 -20.16 -4.22 -71.80
CA CYS A 787 -18.87 -4.83 -71.64
C CYS A 787 -18.67 -5.22 -70.16
N PRO A 788 -19.33 -6.30 -69.69
CA PRO A 788 -19.54 -6.58 -68.26
C PRO A 788 -18.32 -7.15 -67.53
N ASN A 789 -17.14 -6.93 -68.08
CA ASN A 789 -15.87 -7.48 -67.60
C ASN A 789 -14.75 -6.48 -67.94
N THR A 790 -15.03 -5.19 -67.82
CA THR A 790 -14.06 -4.13 -67.99
C THR A 790 -13.30 -3.97 -66.67
N ASP A 791 -11.98 -3.78 -66.77
CA ASP A 791 -11.17 -3.59 -65.57
C ASP A 791 -11.59 -2.27 -64.89
N PRO A 792 -11.88 -2.25 -63.58
CA PRO A 792 -12.37 -1.07 -62.85
C PRO A 792 -11.46 0.17 -63.01
N SER A 793 -10.18 -0.03 -63.36
CA SER A 793 -9.20 1.04 -63.53
C SER A 793 -9.15 1.64 -64.95
N GLU A 794 -9.85 1.05 -65.93
CA GLU A 794 -9.87 1.54 -67.31
C GLU A 794 -10.85 2.71 -67.52
N GLN A 795 -10.53 3.59 -68.48
CA GLN A 795 -11.46 4.66 -68.85
C GLN A 795 -12.51 4.14 -69.81
N VAL A 796 -13.74 4.03 -69.31
CA VAL A 796 -14.85 3.45 -70.05
C VAL A 796 -15.75 4.48 -70.71
N SER A 797 -16.41 4.07 -71.78
CA SER A 797 -17.44 4.87 -72.44
C SER A 797 -18.76 4.83 -71.66
N SER A 798 -19.78 5.55 -72.11
CA SER A 798 -21.11 5.50 -71.47
C SER A 798 -21.86 4.16 -71.59
N ASN A 799 -21.23 3.13 -72.15
CA ASN A 799 -21.78 1.77 -72.23
C ASN A 799 -20.77 0.75 -71.64
N GLY A 800 -19.93 1.18 -70.68
CA GLY A 800 -18.87 0.44 -69.98
C GLY A 800 -17.72 -0.11 -70.84
N CYS A 801 -17.86 -0.14 -72.17
CA CYS A 801 -16.76 -0.60 -73.03
C CYS A 801 -15.57 0.36 -73.02
N SER A 802 -14.38 -0.18 -72.76
CA SER A 802 -13.09 0.47 -72.96
C SER A 802 -12.69 0.48 -74.44
N GLN A 803 -11.71 1.34 -74.80
CA GLN A 803 -11.27 1.47 -76.20
C GLN A 803 -10.72 0.15 -76.79
N TYR A 804 -10.23 -0.75 -75.93
CA TYR A 804 -9.64 -2.03 -76.33
C TYR A 804 -10.68 -3.08 -76.68
N GLN A 805 -11.88 -3.02 -76.08
CA GLN A 805 -12.97 -3.97 -76.30
C GLN A 805 -13.84 -3.64 -77.53
N LEU A 806 -13.66 -2.47 -78.15
CA LEU A 806 -14.42 -2.06 -79.35
C LEU A 806 -13.90 -2.76 -80.63
N ASP A 807 -14.74 -2.93 -81.65
CA ASP A 807 -14.39 -3.41 -83.01
C ASP A 807 -14.77 -2.31 -84.01
N ASP A 808 -13.79 -1.49 -84.39
CA ASP A 808 -14.03 -0.23 -85.11
C ASP A 808 -14.38 -0.42 -86.60
N ASP A 809 -13.88 -1.47 -87.25
CA ASP A 809 -14.11 -1.74 -88.69
C ASP A 809 -15.14 -2.86 -88.95
N ASN A 810 -15.64 -3.49 -87.87
CA ASN A 810 -16.71 -4.49 -87.84
C ASN A 810 -16.40 -5.75 -88.65
N ASP A 811 -15.13 -6.15 -88.71
CA ASP A 811 -14.72 -7.40 -89.32
C ASP A 811 -14.81 -8.62 -88.39
N GLY A 812 -15.11 -8.37 -87.10
CA GLY A 812 -15.33 -9.38 -86.08
C GLY A 812 -14.13 -9.63 -85.16
N VAL A 813 -13.05 -8.85 -85.29
CA VAL A 813 -11.90 -8.86 -84.36
C VAL A 813 -11.84 -7.51 -83.63
N VAL A 814 -11.89 -7.52 -82.29
CA VAL A 814 -11.83 -6.28 -81.50
C VAL A 814 -10.45 -5.61 -81.60
N ASN A 815 -10.41 -4.29 -81.45
CA ASN A 815 -9.24 -3.41 -81.56
C ASN A 815 -8.02 -3.90 -80.78
N ALA A 816 -8.20 -4.51 -79.61
CA ALA A 816 -7.09 -5.09 -78.82
C ALA A 816 -6.31 -6.17 -79.59
N TYR A 817 -6.97 -6.87 -80.52
CA TYR A 817 -6.44 -8.01 -81.25
C TYR A 817 -6.45 -7.83 -82.78
N ASP A 818 -6.99 -6.72 -83.28
CA ASP A 818 -7.01 -6.39 -84.70
C ASP A 818 -5.75 -5.62 -85.14
N PHE A 819 -4.94 -6.28 -85.96
CA PHE A 819 -3.71 -5.72 -86.52
C PHE A 819 -3.94 -5.04 -87.88
N CYS A 820 -5.14 -5.17 -88.44
CA CYS A 820 -5.56 -4.75 -89.77
C CYS A 820 -6.85 -3.91 -89.70
N LEU A 821 -6.87 -2.90 -88.83
CA LEU A 821 -7.91 -1.91 -88.47
C LEU A 821 -8.76 -1.25 -89.59
N ASP A 822 -8.55 -1.55 -90.86
CA ASP A 822 -9.34 -1.06 -91.99
C ASP A 822 -9.48 -2.18 -93.05
N SER A 823 -9.92 -3.36 -92.62
CA SER A 823 -10.09 -4.51 -93.50
C SER A 823 -11.30 -4.29 -94.44
N PRO A 824 -11.22 -4.73 -95.72
CA PRO A 824 -12.30 -4.43 -96.67
C PRO A 824 -13.61 -5.11 -96.26
N LEU A 825 -14.69 -4.33 -96.20
CA LEU A 825 -16.02 -4.78 -95.79
C LEU A 825 -16.44 -6.11 -96.48
N ASN A 826 -16.77 -7.13 -95.68
CA ASN A 826 -17.08 -8.51 -96.08
C ASN A 826 -15.92 -9.36 -96.63
N ALA A 827 -14.67 -8.97 -96.39
CA ALA A 827 -13.55 -9.88 -96.58
C ALA A 827 -13.56 -10.95 -95.47
N VAL A 828 -13.16 -12.17 -95.80
CA VAL A 828 -12.89 -13.19 -94.78
C VAL A 828 -11.49 -12.91 -94.24
N VAL A 829 -11.43 -12.45 -92.99
CA VAL A 829 -10.21 -12.08 -92.29
C VAL A 829 -9.62 -13.26 -91.49
N ASP A 830 -8.30 -13.23 -91.27
CA ASP A 830 -7.62 -14.15 -90.35
C ASP A 830 -7.79 -13.70 -88.88
N GLU A 831 -7.26 -14.48 -87.95
CA GLU A 831 -7.33 -14.21 -86.48
C GLU A 831 -6.65 -12.89 -86.06
N ARG A 832 -6.06 -12.13 -87.00
CA ARG A 832 -5.45 -10.81 -86.77
C ARG A 832 -6.15 -9.69 -87.55
N GLY A 833 -7.33 -9.96 -88.10
CA GLY A 833 -8.14 -9.00 -88.88
C GLY A 833 -7.73 -8.83 -90.35
N CYS A 834 -6.85 -9.67 -90.91
CA CYS A 834 -6.33 -9.48 -92.28
C CYS A 834 -6.91 -10.47 -93.32
N ALA A 835 -7.36 -10.02 -94.50
CA ALA A 835 -8.05 -10.84 -95.51
C ALA A 835 -7.22 -11.97 -96.21
N THR A 836 -7.78 -13.19 -96.40
CA THR A 836 -7.06 -14.36 -96.99
C THR A 836 -7.76 -15.03 -98.22
N GLY A 837 -6.99 -15.57 -99.18
CA GLY A 837 -7.45 -16.18 -100.45
C GLY A 837 -7.19 -17.70 -100.58
N THR A 838 -8.12 -18.48 -101.15
CA THR A 838 -8.30 -19.94 -100.96
C THR A 838 -7.64 -20.88 -102.00
N LEU A 839 -7.20 -22.08 -101.58
CA LEU A 839 -7.38 -23.41 -102.24
C LEU A 839 -6.77 -24.61 -101.43
N THR A 840 -7.65 -25.39 -100.78
CA THR A 840 -7.76 -26.87 -100.55
C THR A 840 -6.59 -27.85 -100.23
N PRO A 841 -6.87 -29.02 -99.56
CA PRO A 841 -6.08 -29.56 -98.44
C PRO A 841 -5.36 -30.93 -98.68
N SER A 842 -4.43 -31.27 -97.78
CA SER A 842 -3.82 -32.61 -97.53
C SER A 842 -3.33 -32.62 -96.08
N GLY A 843 -3.60 -33.58 -95.21
CA GLY A 843 -3.21 -34.99 -95.29
C GLY A 843 -2.06 -35.28 -94.31
N GLU A 844 -2.38 -35.91 -93.17
CA GLU A 844 -1.57 -36.82 -92.32
C GLU A 844 -0.17 -36.40 -91.78
N THR A 845 -0.02 -36.38 -90.45
CA THR A 845 0.63 -37.41 -89.58
C THR A 845 1.47 -36.89 -88.41
N ASP A 846 1.28 -37.59 -87.29
CA ASP A 846 2.25 -37.97 -86.26
C ASP A 846 2.80 -36.95 -85.24
N SER A 847 2.42 -37.22 -83.99
CA SER A 847 3.29 -37.83 -82.96
C SER A 847 3.37 -37.08 -81.62
N GLY A 848 2.93 -37.78 -80.57
CA GLY A 848 3.77 -38.07 -79.41
C GLY A 848 3.75 -37.10 -78.22
N GLY A 849 3.55 -37.68 -77.03
CA GLY A 849 4.06 -37.16 -75.76
C GLY A 849 2.98 -36.60 -74.84
N PHE A 850 2.32 -37.41 -74.00
CA PHE A 850 2.72 -37.64 -72.61
C PHE A 850 3.14 -36.36 -71.85
N GLY A 851 2.18 -35.71 -71.20
CA GLY A 851 2.40 -34.58 -70.29
C GLY A 851 1.48 -34.63 -69.07
N LEU A 852 2.10 -34.85 -67.91
CA LEU A 852 1.72 -34.55 -66.51
C LEU A 852 0.31 -34.82 -65.94
N ALA A 853 -0.78 -34.82 -66.70
CA ALA A 853 -2.13 -35.00 -66.14
C ALA A 853 -2.44 -36.45 -65.70
N GLY A 854 -1.74 -37.45 -66.26
CA GLY A 854 -1.92 -38.86 -65.93
C GLY A 854 -1.09 -39.39 -64.74
N MET A 855 -0.21 -38.56 -64.17
CA MET A 855 0.72 -39.01 -63.11
C MET A 855 0.28 -38.60 -61.69
N MET A 856 -0.54 -37.55 -61.55
CA MET A 856 -1.07 -37.15 -60.23
C MET A 856 -2.22 -38.04 -59.74
N PHE A 857 -3.05 -38.59 -60.64
CA PHE A 857 -4.16 -39.47 -60.25
C PHE A 857 -3.72 -40.84 -59.68
N LEU A 858 -2.47 -41.25 -59.85
CA LEU A 858 -1.92 -42.49 -59.29
C LEU A 858 -1.13 -42.29 -57.98
N LEU A 859 -0.82 -41.05 -57.59
CA LEU A 859 -0.16 -40.72 -56.32
C LEU A 859 -1.18 -40.47 -55.19
N THR A 860 -2.33 -39.88 -55.49
CA THR A 860 -3.39 -39.62 -54.50
C THR A 860 -4.07 -40.92 -54.02
N GLY A 861 -4.18 -41.93 -54.89
CA GLY A 861 -4.74 -43.24 -54.53
C GLY A 861 -3.85 -44.06 -53.59
N ALA A 862 -2.55 -43.78 -53.49
CA ALA A 862 -1.61 -44.52 -52.64
C ALA A 862 -1.54 -43.98 -51.19
N ILE A 863 -1.82 -42.68 -50.99
CA ILE A 863 -1.83 -42.06 -49.65
C ILE A 863 -3.12 -42.42 -48.89
N VAL A 864 -4.26 -42.47 -49.58
CA VAL A 864 -5.56 -42.87 -49.00
C VAL A 864 -5.57 -44.37 -48.61
N VAL A 865 -4.90 -45.23 -49.36
CA VAL A 865 -4.76 -46.67 -49.02
C VAL A 865 -3.81 -46.91 -47.83
N TYR A 866 -2.85 -46.01 -47.58
CA TYR A 866 -1.95 -46.10 -46.41
C TYR A 866 -2.63 -45.60 -45.11
N ALA A 867 -3.48 -44.56 -45.20
CA ALA A 867 -4.28 -44.06 -44.06
C ALA A 867 -5.39 -45.04 -43.63
N ILE A 868 -6.00 -45.76 -44.57
CA ILE A 868 -7.05 -46.77 -44.29
C ILE A 868 -6.46 -48.07 -43.69
N TYR A 869 -5.15 -48.35 -43.88
CA TYR A 869 -4.48 -49.55 -43.36
C TYR A 869 -4.14 -49.47 -41.86
N LEU A 870 -4.01 -48.28 -41.26
CA LEU A 870 -3.68 -48.13 -39.84
C LEU A 870 -4.89 -48.07 -38.90
N ASN A 871 -6.11 -47.77 -39.37
CA ASN A 871 -7.23 -47.46 -38.47
C ASN A 871 -8.43 -48.44 -38.50
N ASN A 872 -8.31 -49.62 -39.12
CA ASN A 872 -9.40 -50.61 -39.15
C ASN A 872 -8.99 -51.97 -38.57
N LYS A 873 -9.00 -52.10 -37.24
CA LYS A 873 -9.65 -53.21 -36.50
C LYS A 873 -9.93 -52.84 -35.03
N ARG A 874 -11.10 -52.25 -34.77
CA ARG A 874 -11.86 -52.38 -33.50
C ARG A 874 -12.19 -53.87 -33.26
N PRO A 875 -12.36 -54.40 -32.01
CA PRO A 875 -13.65 -54.22 -31.30
C PRO A 875 -13.64 -54.35 -29.75
N GLY A 876 -14.61 -53.67 -29.12
CA GLY A 876 -15.49 -54.28 -28.09
C GLY A 876 -15.00 -54.41 -26.64
N PRO A 877 -15.92 -54.66 -25.68
CA PRO A 877 -16.06 -53.81 -24.48
C PRO A 877 -15.76 -54.58 -23.15
N PRO A 878 -16.07 -54.04 -21.94
CA PRO A 878 -15.18 -54.01 -20.77
C PRO A 878 -15.27 -55.27 -19.89
N LEU A 879 -14.43 -55.42 -18.84
CA LEU A 879 -14.76 -56.05 -17.55
C LEU A 879 -13.61 -55.87 -16.50
N PRO A 880 -13.91 -55.81 -15.18
CA PRO A 880 -12.96 -55.42 -14.12
C PRO A 880 -12.45 -56.57 -13.19
N LYS A 881 -11.52 -56.16 -12.29
CA LYS A 881 -11.05 -56.67 -10.96
C LYS A 881 -9.80 -57.60 -10.85
N THR A 882 -8.73 -57.00 -10.25
CA THR A 882 -7.79 -57.35 -9.12
C THR A 882 -7.37 -58.83 -8.86
N PRO A 883 -6.23 -59.20 -8.16
CA PRO A 883 -5.54 -58.47 -7.05
C PRO A 883 -3.99 -58.70 -6.82
N VAL A 884 -3.45 -58.06 -5.76
CA VAL A 884 -2.27 -58.37 -4.89
C VAL A 884 -0.83 -58.07 -5.35
N GLY A 885 -0.06 -57.32 -4.52
CA GLY A 885 1.35 -57.65 -4.22
C GLY A 885 2.36 -56.54 -3.87
N PHE A 886 2.37 -56.12 -2.59
CA PHE A 886 3.52 -55.88 -1.69
C PHE A 886 4.82 -55.11 -2.09
N GLU A 887 5.11 -54.12 -1.24
CA GLU A 887 6.38 -53.72 -0.58
C GLU A 887 7.52 -52.98 -1.33
N ALA A 888 7.93 -51.87 -0.68
CA ALA A 888 8.97 -50.86 -0.98
C ALA A 888 10.41 -51.34 -0.62
N PRO A 889 11.49 -50.52 -0.45
CA PRO A 889 11.80 -49.07 -0.68
C PRO A 889 13.27 -48.91 -1.28
N PRO A 890 14.19 -47.95 -0.91
CA PRO A 890 14.20 -46.52 -0.53
C PRO A 890 15.27 -45.62 -1.25
N ILE A 891 15.30 -44.32 -0.86
CA ILE A 891 16.32 -43.23 -1.02
C ILE A 891 17.74 -43.62 -0.51
N PRO A 892 18.86 -42.99 -0.96
CA PRO A 892 19.82 -42.29 -0.04
C PRO A 892 20.59 -41.06 -0.70
N PRO A 893 21.51 -40.33 -0.02
CA PRO A 893 21.34 -38.94 0.47
C PRO A 893 22.52 -37.96 0.14
N GLY A 894 22.49 -36.73 0.69
CA GLY A 894 23.40 -35.60 0.39
C GLY A 894 24.72 -35.49 1.19
N LEU A 895 25.30 -34.28 1.20
CA LEU A 895 26.43 -33.84 2.04
C LEU A 895 26.38 -32.30 2.26
N GLU A 896 26.61 -31.90 3.51
CA GLU A 896 26.75 -30.56 4.08
C GLU A 896 28.18 -29.97 3.92
N GLU A 897 28.31 -28.71 4.40
CA GLU A 897 29.50 -27.90 4.75
C GLU A 897 30.21 -27.10 3.64
N GLU A 898 29.90 -25.79 3.56
CA GLU A 898 30.74 -24.69 4.09
C GLU A 898 29.92 -23.42 4.31
#